data_AF-A0A9P1MW80-F1
#
_entry.id   AF-A0A9P1MW80-F1
#
_cell.length_a   1.000
_cell.length_b   1.000
_cell.length_c   1.000
_cell.angle_alpha   90.00
_cell.angle_beta   90.00
_cell.angle_gamma   90.00
#
_symmetry.space_group_name_H-M   'P 1'
#
loop_
_entity.id
_entity.type
_entity.pdbx_description
1 polymer ?
#
loop_
_entity_poly.entity_id
_entity_poly.type
_entity_poly.pdbx_seq_one_letter_code
_entity_poly.pdbx_strand_id
1 'polypeptide(L)'
;MVKKEIEVKTKELTVATTVEDEESKRNTGAKKKLNLGKRPSIGGGTKQEKTLVKDQSQRSKLIGISDRLEDIRERSQASSIGLDPGKTLRDDFKIIDELVSSLNCFHGYICREDVQSLLKKFGDYLIRITCHVSPTSIRTKKSNVRGTDKKKRTPSSSRATDKSMKQDILLSTQDFVIAVYGKLKDPKSKKKSVILNVMIRRTIDGLIYIDPQKPFKDIKDLLDFYSKNTGINKGYEFQLLKPIELSNWEYKQKDIGISDKKLGEGAFGEVRVGKIKLKNSEKTMNVAVKMLKNSDCISREQVVELLHEGRVMRYLDHKNVLRSYGMAVIRQPLYLMSEICEYGALREYLRENSKTTTDAERIQFCLGSAKGVEYLHSQRLIHRDLATRNVLLTEEKIPKISDFGLAKVTDRYEMKEQCKTPVRYLAPETLENYIFTSKSDVFSFGMVIWEIYENGQQPHDGKNAQTIRDLTKKQQFLKLNEKAPNELRKLVSDKIFVPDPENRCNMSTVVQTIEKLMPTFNPFTTTNEKMNKNEQQLWISATSSRTYSDDSLSSRRHTSNGFIASFFDSKTSQYVKLIVLCILAVVHLVYMNDYIEKFAAFDEMNTLVEISEVNNGQNAADIQTIRYTMNAFIDYKKNLWMTVGSMCASLATTASILMISTNGNHTLVNKPTMILIRIFDLISFAFIGCLLFARVSSAVIIHQTTQHALKSADRLVSLNDLINQLSCSISPRDQLPLCSHLFIASIFPVKLIEYLIILCLLTGAYIGLAYLIQWCIRHFFPPTSRQQIHDDSSDSQLVDQKLLLA
;
A
#
# COMPACT_ATOMS: atom_id res chain seq x y z
N MET A 1 1.05 27.50 12.50
CA MET A 1 1.44 27.14 11.11
C MET A 1 0.27 27.30 10.15
N VAL A 2 -0.89 26.68 10.45
CA VAL A 2 -2.16 26.87 9.71
C VAL A 2 -2.56 28.34 9.50
N LYS A 3 -2.32 29.23 10.48
CA LYS A 3 -2.64 30.67 10.37
C LYS A 3 -1.78 31.43 9.34
N LYS A 4 -0.49 31.06 9.18
CA LYS A 4 0.42 31.64 8.17
C LYS A 4 0.14 31.08 6.77
N GLU A 5 -0.33 29.84 6.70
CA GLU A 5 -0.66 29.16 5.44
C GLU A 5 -2.01 29.63 4.88
N ILE A 6 -2.94 30.01 5.75
CA ILE A 6 -4.18 30.70 5.38
C ILE A 6 -3.85 32.12 4.87
N GLU A 7 -2.99 32.88 5.55
CA GLU A 7 -2.67 34.27 5.15
C GLU A 7 -1.91 34.37 3.80
N VAL A 8 -1.13 33.35 3.45
CA VAL A 8 -0.46 33.24 2.14
C VAL A 8 -1.45 32.80 1.04
N LYS A 9 -2.32 31.82 1.31
CA LYS A 9 -3.35 31.38 0.34
C LYS A 9 -4.43 32.45 0.10
N THR A 10 -4.76 33.28 1.08
CA THR A 10 -5.69 34.41 0.89
C THR A 10 -5.06 35.53 0.04
N LYS A 11 -3.75 35.76 0.13
CA LYS A 11 -3.05 36.72 -0.74
C LYS A 11 -2.91 36.25 -2.18
N GLU A 12 -2.73 34.94 -2.42
CA GLU A 12 -2.66 34.38 -3.77
C GLU A 12 -4.03 34.33 -4.48
N LEU A 13 -5.13 34.12 -3.74
CA LEU A 13 -6.49 34.20 -4.31
C LEU A 13 -6.95 35.62 -4.67
N THR A 14 -6.42 36.65 -4.00
CA THR A 14 -6.77 38.06 -4.26
C THR A 14 -6.05 38.63 -5.49
N VAL A 15 -4.95 38.00 -5.92
CA VAL A 15 -4.19 38.36 -7.13
C VAL A 15 -4.75 37.68 -8.38
N ALA A 16 -5.36 36.49 -8.24
CA ALA A 16 -6.01 35.79 -9.36
C ALA A 16 -7.35 36.43 -9.77
N THR A 17 -8.06 37.06 -8.84
CA THR A 17 -9.37 37.71 -9.08
C THR A 17 -9.28 39.11 -9.66
N THR A 18 -8.10 39.75 -9.65
CA THR A 18 -7.89 41.07 -10.26
C THR A 18 -7.44 41.01 -11.73
N VAL A 19 -7.15 39.82 -12.27
CA VAL A 19 -6.73 39.63 -13.66
C VAL A 19 -7.90 39.25 -14.59
N GLU A 20 -8.95 38.63 -14.07
CA GLU A 20 -10.13 38.23 -14.89
C GLU A 20 -11.14 39.37 -15.12
N ASP A 21 -11.09 40.46 -14.34
CA ASP A 21 -12.01 41.61 -14.48
C ASP A 21 -11.52 42.70 -15.47
N GLU A 22 -10.27 42.67 -15.92
CA GLU A 22 -9.76 43.60 -16.95
C GLU A 22 -9.97 43.11 -18.39
N GLU A 23 -10.21 41.82 -18.62
CA GLU A 23 -10.33 41.27 -19.98
C GLU A 23 -11.77 41.30 -20.54
N SER A 24 -12.76 41.59 -19.69
CA SER A 24 -14.19 41.69 -20.04
C SER A 24 -14.60 43.06 -20.65
N LYS A 25 -13.72 44.08 -20.63
CA LYS A 25 -14.04 45.44 -21.12
C LYS A 25 -13.40 45.86 -22.45
N ARG A 26 -12.80 44.94 -23.22
CA ARG A 26 -12.29 45.24 -24.58
C ARG A 26 -12.74 44.20 -25.61
N ASN A 27 -13.98 44.28 -26.07
CA ASN A 27 -14.33 44.18 -27.50
C ASN A 27 -15.84 44.21 -27.74
N THR A 28 -16.41 45.41 -27.67
CA THR A 28 -17.57 45.80 -28.47
C THR A 28 -17.05 46.60 -29.66
N GLY A 29 -17.14 46.04 -30.88
CA GLY A 29 -16.57 46.69 -32.07
C GLY A 29 -17.02 46.07 -33.40
N ALA A 30 -18.23 46.44 -33.83
CA ALA A 30 -18.66 46.67 -35.23
C ALA A 30 -18.72 45.52 -36.28
N LYS A 31 -19.95 45.00 -36.48
CA LYS A 31 -20.77 45.03 -37.73
C LYS A 31 -20.08 45.21 -39.10
N LYS A 32 -20.31 44.30 -40.07
CA LYS A 32 -21.25 44.43 -41.24
C LYS A 32 -21.01 43.39 -42.39
N LYS A 33 -22.13 42.73 -42.76
CA LYS A 33 -22.73 42.52 -44.11
C LYS A 33 -22.07 41.69 -45.25
N LEU A 34 -22.87 40.69 -45.67
CA LEU A 34 -23.38 40.35 -47.02
C LEU A 34 -22.68 39.34 -47.98
N ASN A 35 -23.49 38.31 -48.30
CA ASN A 35 -23.89 37.79 -49.63
C ASN A 35 -23.04 36.85 -50.51
N LEU A 36 -23.68 35.70 -50.82
CA LEU A 36 -23.97 35.05 -52.13
C LEU A 36 -22.89 34.95 -53.22
N GLY A 37 -22.72 33.73 -53.77
CA GLY A 37 -22.18 33.56 -55.13
C GLY A 37 -21.91 32.11 -55.56
N LYS A 38 -22.40 31.74 -56.75
CA LYS A 38 -22.37 30.42 -57.41
C LYS A 38 -21.04 30.12 -58.16
N ARG A 39 -20.83 28.82 -58.45
CA ARG A 39 -20.15 28.12 -59.60
C ARG A 39 -19.59 28.98 -60.77
N PRO A 40 -18.54 28.54 -61.52
CA PRO A 40 -18.65 27.40 -62.47
C PRO A 40 -17.37 26.57 -62.80
N SER A 41 -17.61 25.59 -63.69
CA SER A 41 -16.81 24.53 -64.35
C SER A 41 -15.77 24.97 -65.40
N ILE A 42 -14.86 24.06 -65.83
CA ILE A 42 -14.62 23.57 -67.23
C ILE A 42 -13.34 22.68 -67.36
N GLY A 43 -13.47 21.55 -68.11
CA GLY A 43 -12.49 20.90 -69.03
C GLY A 43 -11.30 20.10 -68.46
N GLY A 44 -10.85 18.94 -68.95
CA GLY A 44 -11.19 18.07 -70.09
C GLY A 44 -9.93 17.38 -70.69
N GLY A 45 -9.94 16.04 -70.79
CA GLY A 45 -9.13 15.20 -71.72
C GLY A 45 -7.87 14.46 -71.17
N THR A 46 -7.44 13.26 -71.60
CA THR A 46 -7.99 12.16 -72.46
C THR A 46 -6.96 10.99 -72.55
N LYS A 47 -7.44 9.81 -73.01
CA LYS A 47 -6.79 8.57 -73.58
C LYS A 47 -6.43 7.42 -72.60
N GLN A 48 -7.14 6.27 -72.59
CA GLN A 48 -7.25 5.14 -73.56
C GLN A 48 -5.89 4.47 -73.89
N GLU A 49 -5.73 3.16 -74.09
CA GLU A 49 -6.47 1.88 -73.96
C GLU A 49 -5.56 0.87 -74.72
N LYS A 50 -5.41 -0.39 -74.28
CA LYS A 50 -5.29 -1.57 -75.17
C LYS A 50 -5.14 -2.88 -74.40
N THR A 51 -5.59 -3.92 -75.09
CA THR A 51 -6.19 -5.15 -74.59
C THR A 51 -5.66 -6.34 -75.40
N LEU A 52 -5.78 -7.56 -74.85
CA LEU A 52 -6.04 -8.86 -75.56
C LEU A 52 -4.82 -9.47 -76.34
N VAL A 53 -4.55 -10.78 -76.50
CA VAL A 53 -5.33 -12.04 -76.57
C VAL A 53 -4.43 -13.29 -76.28
N LYS A 54 -5.08 -14.36 -75.81
CA LYS A 54 -4.81 -15.83 -75.76
C LYS A 54 -3.82 -16.46 -76.78
N ASP A 55 -3.17 -17.59 -76.45
CA ASP A 55 -3.53 -18.92 -77.01
C ASP A 55 -2.90 -20.19 -76.37
N GLN A 56 -3.63 -21.29 -76.58
CA GLN A 56 -3.54 -22.76 -76.44
C GLN A 56 -2.29 -23.59 -76.06
N SER A 57 -2.53 -24.54 -75.14
CA SER A 57 -2.46 -26.05 -75.24
C SER A 57 -1.46 -26.75 -76.19
N GLN A 58 -0.62 -27.66 -75.64
CA GLN A 58 -0.36 -29.08 -76.05
C GLN A 58 0.72 -29.68 -75.10
N ARG A 59 0.48 -30.72 -74.27
CA ARG A 59 0.28 -32.18 -74.44
C ARG A 59 1.58 -33.02 -74.58
N SER A 60 1.73 -33.99 -73.66
CA SER A 60 2.46 -35.29 -73.73
C SER A 60 3.96 -35.32 -73.38
N LYS A 61 4.58 -36.35 -72.77
CA LYS A 61 4.20 -37.64 -72.12
C LYS A 61 5.50 -38.28 -71.56
N LEU A 62 5.44 -38.95 -70.40
CA LEU A 62 6.22 -40.13 -69.91
C LEU A 62 6.18 -40.12 -68.37
N ILE A 63 5.16 -40.66 -67.69
CA ILE A 63 4.93 -42.07 -67.30
C ILE A 63 6.14 -42.72 -66.61
N GLY A 64 5.96 -43.09 -65.34
CA GLY A 64 6.66 -44.22 -64.73
C GLY A 64 7.05 -44.04 -63.26
N ILE A 65 6.08 -44.18 -62.34
CA ILE A 65 6.11 -45.02 -61.12
C ILE A 65 5.06 -44.44 -60.15
N SER A 66 3.86 -44.96 -60.34
CA SER A 66 2.74 -44.97 -59.40
C SER A 66 2.97 -46.06 -58.35
N ASP A 67 2.17 -46.00 -57.29
CA ASP A 67 1.87 -47.09 -56.34
C ASP A 67 2.61 -47.03 -54.99
N ARG A 68 2.25 -46.03 -54.17
CA ARG A 68 2.02 -46.16 -52.70
C ARG A 68 1.55 -44.89 -51.97
N LEU A 69 0.97 -43.90 -52.66
CA LEU A 69 0.49 -42.64 -52.06
C LEU A 69 -0.97 -42.30 -52.43
N GLU A 70 -1.80 -43.31 -52.71
CA GLU A 70 -3.23 -43.17 -52.99
C GLU A 70 -4.08 -43.90 -51.94
N ASP A 71 -4.09 -43.41 -50.69
CA ASP A 71 -5.19 -43.79 -49.78
C ASP A 71 -5.57 -42.74 -48.72
N ILE A 72 -5.02 -41.52 -48.78
CA ILE A 72 -5.47 -40.40 -47.92
C ILE A 72 -5.55 -39.09 -48.72
N ARG A 73 -6.08 -39.14 -49.96
CA ARG A 73 -6.28 -37.93 -50.78
C ARG A 73 -7.64 -37.76 -51.43
N GLU A 74 -8.59 -38.67 -51.19
CA GLU A 74 -9.99 -38.45 -51.56
C GLU A 74 -10.86 -38.20 -50.32
N ARG A 75 -10.73 -37.01 -49.73
CA ARG A 75 -11.79 -36.37 -48.92
C ARG A 75 -11.47 -34.91 -48.58
N SER A 76 -11.12 -34.12 -49.60
CA SER A 76 -11.14 -32.66 -49.49
C SER A 76 -11.01 -32.00 -50.86
N GLN A 77 -12.08 -32.03 -51.64
CA GLN A 77 -12.34 -30.99 -52.63
C GLN A 77 -13.34 -29.99 -52.06
N ALA A 78 -13.10 -28.71 -52.40
CA ALA A 78 -13.92 -27.51 -52.22
C ALA A 78 -13.47 -26.52 -51.13
N SER A 79 -12.49 -25.69 -51.46
CA SER A 79 -12.71 -24.26 -51.77
C SER A 79 -11.43 -23.45 -51.53
N SER A 80 -11.05 -22.78 -52.60
CA SER A 80 -9.94 -21.85 -52.78
C SER A 80 -10.12 -20.55 -51.99
N ILE A 81 -9.10 -20.12 -51.26
CA ILE A 81 -8.77 -18.70 -51.09
C ILE A 81 -7.25 -18.57 -51.18
N GLY A 82 -6.79 -17.85 -52.20
CA GLY A 82 -5.37 -17.56 -52.44
C GLY A 82 -4.79 -16.69 -51.34
N LEU A 83 -3.60 -17.05 -50.88
CA LEU A 83 -2.81 -16.25 -49.96
C LEU A 83 -1.40 -16.07 -50.54
N ASP A 84 -1.02 -14.79 -50.67
CA ASP A 84 0.31 -14.30 -51.02
C ASP A 84 1.32 -14.80 -49.95
N PRO A 85 2.34 -15.60 -50.30
CA PRO A 85 3.15 -16.36 -49.34
C PRO A 85 4.09 -15.48 -48.47
N GLY A 86 4.13 -14.16 -48.68
CA GLY A 86 5.01 -13.24 -47.94
C GLY A 86 4.36 -12.45 -46.79
N LYS A 87 3.03 -12.40 -46.69
CA LYS A 87 2.33 -11.53 -45.71
C LYS A 87 1.48 -12.25 -44.66
N THR A 88 1.10 -13.50 -44.87
CA THR A 88 0.08 -14.17 -44.03
C THR A 88 0.62 -14.74 -42.72
N LEU A 89 1.76 -15.44 -42.75
CA LEU A 89 2.33 -16.07 -41.55
C LEU A 89 2.59 -15.10 -40.40
N ARG A 90 3.12 -13.90 -40.69
CA ARG A 90 3.49 -12.92 -39.66
C ARG A 90 2.27 -12.28 -39.00
N ASP A 91 1.22 -12.05 -39.78
CA ASP A 91 -0.02 -11.47 -39.28
C ASP A 91 -0.83 -12.53 -38.52
N ASP A 92 -0.80 -13.80 -38.96
CA ASP A 92 -1.38 -14.94 -38.24
C ASP A 92 -0.76 -15.12 -36.85
N PHE A 93 0.57 -14.93 -36.71
CA PHE A 93 1.22 -15.00 -35.40
C PHE A 93 0.80 -13.87 -34.45
N LYS A 94 0.55 -12.65 -34.95
CA LYS A 94 0.07 -11.54 -34.12
C LYS A 94 -1.36 -11.79 -33.65
N ILE A 95 -2.20 -12.37 -34.50
CA ILE A 95 -3.59 -12.73 -34.16
C ILE A 95 -3.61 -13.72 -32.99
N ILE A 96 -2.72 -14.73 -32.99
CA ILE A 96 -2.62 -15.68 -31.87
C ILE A 96 -2.15 -14.98 -30.59
N ASP A 97 -1.16 -14.11 -30.67
CA ASP A 97 -0.65 -13.35 -29.51
C ASP A 97 -1.75 -12.47 -28.88
N GLU A 98 -2.58 -11.83 -29.71
CA GLU A 98 -3.74 -11.05 -29.27
C GLU A 98 -4.82 -11.93 -28.63
N LEU A 99 -5.14 -13.08 -29.25
CA LEU A 99 -6.11 -14.03 -28.72
C LEU A 99 -5.68 -14.57 -27.36
N VAL A 100 -4.43 -15.02 -27.22
CA VAL A 100 -3.90 -15.49 -25.93
C VAL A 100 -3.92 -14.36 -24.89
N SER A 101 -3.53 -13.15 -25.28
CA SER A 101 -3.51 -11.98 -24.38
C SER A 101 -4.90 -11.52 -23.95
N SER A 102 -5.95 -11.89 -24.70
CA SER A 102 -7.35 -11.58 -24.37
C SER A 102 -7.96 -12.50 -23.31
N LEU A 103 -7.34 -13.66 -23.04
CA LEU A 103 -7.85 -14.65 -22.10
C LEU A 103 -7.79 -14.12 -20.66
N ASN A 104 -8.84 -14.39 -19.87
CA ASN A 104 -8.88 -13.98 -18.46
C ASN A 104 -7.83 -14.68 -17.58
N CYS A 105 -7.33 -15.85 -18.01
CA CYS A 105 -6.27 -16.58 -17.35
C CYS A 105 -4.87 -16.27 -17.88
N PHE A 106 -4.70 -15.17 -18.62
CA PHE A 106 -3.40 -14.70 -19.08
C PHE A 106 -2.78 -13.67 -18.12
N HIS A 107 -1.64 -14.03 -17.53
CA HIS A 107 -0.94 -13.28 -16.47
C HIS A 107 0.36 -12.61 -16.98
N GLY A 108 0.61 -12.62 -18.29
CA GLY A 108 1.77 -11.98 -18.91
C GLY A 108 3.11 -12.41 -18.29
N TYR A 109 3.89 -11.45 -17.80
CA TYR A 109 5.26 -11.61 -17.31
C TYR A 109 5.36 -12.10 -15.85
N ILE A 110 4.29 -12.69 -15.29
CA ILE A 110 4.33 -13.21 -13.92
C ILE A 110 5.46 -14.25 -13.73
N CYS A 111 6.19 -14.11 -12.63
CA CYS A 111 7.34 -14.93 -12.32
C CYS A 111 6.94 -16.29 -11.71
N ARG A 112 7.82 -17.28 -11.80
CA ARG A 112 7.55 -18.67 -11.37
C ARG A 112 7.23 -18.78 -9.89
N GLU A 113 7.81 -17.95 -9.05
CA GLU A 113 7.59 -17.98 -7.59
C GLU A 113 6.16 -17.51 -7.26
N ASP A 114 5.63 -16.53 -8.00
CA ASP A 114 4.25 -16.07 -7.81
C ASP A 114 3.24 -17.15 -8.23
N VAL A 115 3.52 -17.87 -9.32
CA VAL A 115 2.69 -18.99 -9.79
C VAL A 115 2.52 -20.07 -8.72
N GLN A 116 3.55 -20.32 -7.89
CA GLN A 116 3.47 -21.29 -6.78
C GLN A 116 2.41 -20.94 -5.74
N SER A 117 2.15 -19.65 -5.55
CA SER A 117 1.13 -19.18 -4.62
C SER A 117 -0.29 -19.20 -5.22
N LEU A 118 -0.39 -19.15 -6.56
CA LEU A 118 -1.66 -19.04 -7.28
C LEU A 118 -2.30 -20.40 -7.61
N LEU A 119 -1.49 -21.39 -8.00
CA LEU A 119 -1.98 -22.72 -8.39
C LEU A 119 -2.01 -23.65 -7.17
N LYS A 120 -3.20 -24.01 -6.68
CA LYS A 120 -3.36 -24.71 -5.38
C LYS A 120 -3.88 -26.14 -5.52
N LYS A 121 -4.69 -26.40 -6.55
CA LYS A 121 -5.39 -27.68 -6.75
C LYS A 121 -5.06 -28.27 -8.11
N PHE A 122 -5.18 -29.60 -8.23
CA PHE A 122 -5.02 -30.29 -9.50
C PHE A 122 -5.92 -29.69 -10.57
N GLY A 123 -5.30 -29.35 -11.70
CA GLY A 123 -5.95 -28.73 -12.84
C GLY A 123 -6.21 -27.23 -12.74
N ASP A 124 -5.82 -26.56 -11.65
CA ASP A 124 -5.64 -25.10 -11.67
C ASP A 124 -4.56 -24.75 -12.70
N TYR A 125 -4.84 -23.81 -13.59
CA TYR A 125 -3.88 -23.36 -14.59
C TYR A 125 -3.96 -21.86 -14.90
N LEU A 126 -2.86 -21.31 -15.38
CA LEU A 126 -2.77 -19.96 -15.96
C LEU A 126 -1.81 -19.95 -17.14
N ILE A 127 -1.91 -18.95 -17.99
CA ILE A 127 -1.03 -18.72 -19.13
C ILE A 127 -0.13 -17.52 -18.83
N ARG A 128 1.15 -17.65 -19.13
CA ARG A 128 2.15 -16.60 -18.93
C ARG A 128 3.18 -16.62 -20.06
N ILE A 129 3.93 -15.53 -20.19
CA ILE A 129 5.07 -15.42 -21.10
C ILE A 129 6.33 -15.85 -20.36
N THR A 130 7.25 -16.53 -21.02
CA THR A 130 8.63 -16.66 -20.49
C THR A 130 9.35 -15.33 -20.62
N CYS A 131 10.06 -14.90 -19.57
CA CYS A 131 11.03 -13.81 -19.68
C CYS A 131 12.24 -14.24 -20.54
N HIS A 132 12.05 -14.39 -21.86
CA HIS A 132 13.12 -14.47 -22.84
C HIS A 132 13.26 -13.10 -23.49
N VAL A 133 14.37 -12.42 -23.22
CA VAL A 133 14.76 -11.20 -23.95
C VAL A 133 15.41 -11.65 -25.24
N SER A 134 14.96 -11.10 -26.38
CA SER A 134 15.58 -11.34 -27.69
C SER A 134 17.09 -11.10 -27.63
N PRO A 135 17.95 -12.01 -28.11
CA PRO A 135 19.41 -11.88 -28.01
C PRO A 135 20.02 -10.83 -28.97
N THR A 136 19.23 -9.89 -29.49
CA THR A 136 19.69 -8.84 -30.40
C THR A 136 20.08 -7.57 -29.64
N SER A 137 21.13 -7.65 -28.83
CA SER A 137 21.99 -6.49 -28.49
C SER A 137 23.20 -6.89 -27.64
N ILE A 138 23.87 -8.01 -27.95
CA ILE A 138 25.28 -8.14 -27.58
C ILE A 138 26.08 -7.27 -28.56
N ARG A 139 26.06 -5.95 -28.34
CA ARG A 139 27.04 -5.06 -28.96
C ARG A 139 28.34 -5.31 -28.20
N THR A 140 29.19 -6.13 -28.78
CA THR A 140 30.56 -6.36 -28.29
C THR A 140 31.25 -5.01 -28.14
N LYS A 141 31.51 -4.60 -26.89
CA LYS A 141 32.55 -3.62 -26.59
C LYS A 141 33.88 -4.28 -26.96
N LYS A 142 34.36 -4.07 -28.18
CA LYS A 142 35.79 -4.22 -28.46
C LYS A 142 36.48 -2.99 -27.89
N SER A 143 37.16 -3.20 -26.77
CA SER A 143 38.22 -2.34 -26.27
C SER A 143 39.25 -2.13 -27.38
N ASN A 144 39.50 -0.86 -27.71
CA ASN A 144 40.68 -0.43 -28.46
C ASN A 144 41.92 -0.78 -27.63
N VAL A 145 42.63 -1.83 -28.02
CA VAL A 145 44.05 -1.99 -27.71
C VAL A 145 44.77 -2.07 -29.06
N ARG A 146 45.55 -1.02 -29.35
CA ARG A 146 46.50 -0.98 -30.45
C ARG A 146 47.55 -2.06 -30.21
N GLY A 147 47.70 -2.96 -31.17
CA GLY A 147 48.78 -3.94 -31.25
C GLY A 147 49.03 -4.26 -32.71
N THR A 148 50.06 -3.65 -33.25
CA THR A 148 50.66 -3.92 -34.56
C THR A 148 51.14 -5.37 -34.63
N ASP A 149 50.73 -6.15 -35.63
CA ASP A 149 51.67 -6.65 -36.64
C ASP A 149 51.06 -7.53 -37.73
N LYS A 150 51.71 -7.44 -38.90
CA LYS A 150 51.37 -8.01 -40.21
C LYS A 150 51.55 -9.54 -40.25
N LYS A 151 50.66 -10.25 -40.96
CA LYS A 151 51.06 -11.21 -42.03
C LYS A 151 49.91 -11.59 -42.97
N LYS A 152 50.28 -11.64 -44.26
CA LYS A 152 49.50 -11.86 -45.49
C LYS A 152 48.91 -13.28 -45.60
N ARG A 153 47.72 -13.40 -46.21
CA ARG A 153 47.46 -14.07 -47.52
C ARG A 153 45.97 -14.02 -47.92
N THR A 154 45.75 -13.85 -49.23
CA THR A 154 44.45 -13.69 -49.94
C THR A 154 44.01 -15.05 -50.58
N PRO A 155 42.97 -15.17 -51.44
CA PRO A 155 41.72 -15.86 -51.11
C PRO A 155 41.34 -17.02 -52.08
N SER A 156 40.50 -17.97 -51.66
CA SER A 156 39.73 -18.78 -52.62
C SER A 156 38.57 -19.56 -51.99
N SER A 157 37.37 -19.13 -52.39
CA SER A 157 36.12 -19.87 -52.68
C SER A 157 35.80 -21.24 -52.06
N SER A 158 34.48 -21.38 -51.85
CA SER A 158 33.68 -22.62 -51.77
C SER A 158 33.28 -23.16 -50.38
N ARG A 159 32.18 -22.62 -49.85
CA ARG A 159 30.95 -23.38 -49.52
C ARG A 159 29.94 -22.46 -48.83
N ALA A 160 29.15 -21.78 -49.64
CA ALA A 160 27.92 -21.13 -49.21
C ALA A 160 26.76 -21.95 -49.78
N THR A 161 26.20 -22.86 -49.00
CA THR A 161 24.86 -23.43 -49.16
C THR A 161 24.53 -24.34 -47.96
N ASP A 162 24.43 -23.76 -46.75
CA ASP A 162 23.54 -24.35 -45.71
C ASP A 162 23.29 -23.45 -44.48
N LYS A 163 23.24 -22.12 -44.66
CA LYS A 163 23.02 -21.17 -43.56
C LYS A 163 21.89 -20.16 -43.79
N SER A 164 21.36 -20.00 -45.00
CA SER A 164 20.28 -19.02 -45.23
C SER A 164 18.91 -19.52 -44.78
N MET A 165 18.66 -20.83 -44.70
CA MET A 165 17.35 -21.35 -44.25
C MET A 165 17.14 -21.38 -42.73
N LYS A 166 18.19 -21.21 -41.91
CA LYS A 166 18.09 -21.14 -40.44
C LYS A 166 18.08 -19.72 -39.88
N GLN A 167 18.34 -18.70 -40.69
CA GLN A 167 18.43 -17.31 -40.24
C GLN A 167 17.09 -16.56 -40.35
N ASP A 168 16.16 -17.02 -41.21
CA ASP A 168 14.91 -16.31 -41.51
C ASP A 168 13.68 -16.81 -40.72
N ILE A 169 13.84 -17.80 -39.84
CA ILE A 169 12.81 -18.24 -38.86
C ILE A 169 13.22 -17.79 -37.45
N LEU A 170 13.53 -16.50 -37.30
CA LEU A 170 13.67 -15.86 -35.99
C LEU A 170 12.75 -14.64 -35.89
N LEU A 171 11.49 -14.85 -36.28
CA LEU A 171 10.41 -13.92 -35.93
C LEU A 171 10.28 -13.93 -34.41
N SER A 172 10.30 -12.75 -33.79
CA SER A 172 10.20 -12.53 -32.35
C SER A 172 8.82 -12.95 -31.81
N THR A 173 8.56 -14.25 -31.72
CA THR A 173 7.33 -14.80 -31.14
C THR A 173 7.50 -14.94 -29.64
N GLN A 174 6.57 -14.42 -28.85
CA GLN A 174 6.58 -14.63 -27.40
C GLN A 174 6.31 -16.12 -27.12
N ASP A 175 7.20 -16.75 -26.34
CA ASP A 175 6.99 -18.13 -25.89
C ASP A 175 5.96 -18.16 -24.75
N PHE A 176 4.76 -18.64 -25.06
CA PHE A 176 3.69 -18.82 -24.08
C PHE A 176 3.86 -20.13 -23.32
N VAL A 177 3.56 -20.07 -22.02
CA VAL A 177 3.64 -21.20 -21.10
C VAL A 177 2.33 -21.32 -20.36
N ILE A 178 1.74 -22.51 -20.40
CA ILE A 178 0.68 -22.91 -19.48
C ILE A 178 1.36 -23.42 -18.21
N ALA A 179 1.21 -22.68 -17.12
CA ALA A 179 1.54 -23.18 -15.80
C ALA A 179 0.31 -23.92 -15.26
N VAL A 180 0.46 -25.20 -14.92
CA VAL A 180 -0.64 -26.07 -14.47
C VAL A 180 -0.21 -26.90 -13.28
N TYR A 181 -1.11 -27.09 -12.32
CA TYR A 181 -0.88 -28.01 -11.21
C TYR A 181 -1.09 -29.46 -11.66
N GLY A 182 0.00 -30.22 -11.74
CA GLY A 182 -0.01 -31.62 -12.17
C GLY A 182 0.20 -32.62 -11.02
N LYS A 183 -0.12 -33.88 -11.29
CA LYS A 183 0.10 -35.02 -10.38
C LYS A 183 0.99 -36.06 -11.04
N LEU A 184 1.70 -36.86 -10.25
CA LEU A 184 2.50 -37.94 -10.81
C LEU A 184 1.58 -39.05 -11.34
N LYS A 185 1.97 -39.66 -12.47
CA LYS A 185 1.23 -40.76 -13.11
C LYS A 185 1.17 -42.04 -12.27
N ASP A 186 2.17 -42.29 -11.44
CA ASP A 186 2.23 -43.49 -10.59
C ASP A 186 1.64 -43.23 -9.19
N PRO A 187 0.47 -43.83 -8.86
CA PRO A 187 -0.18 -43.67 -7.56
C PRO A 187 0.58 -44.32 -6.40
N LYS A 188 1.59 -45.18 -6.65
CA LYS A 188 2.38 -45.84 -5.59
C LYS A 188 3.56 -45.01 -5.08
N SER A 189 3.90 -43.90 -5.75
CA SER A 189 5.01 -43.05 -5.36
C SER A 189 4.58 -41.98 -4.34
N LYS A 190 5.31 -41.86 -3.22
CA LYS A 190 5.13 -40.80 -2.20
C LYS A 190 5.49 -39.38 -2.69
N LYS A 191 5.86 -39.16 -3.96
CA LYS A 191 6.24 -37.83 -4.47
C LYS A 191 5.03 -36.90 -4.60
N LYS A 192 5.20 -35.70 -4.05
CA LYS A 192 4.20 -34.61 -4.01
C LYS A 192 3.89 -34.09 -5.42
N SER A 193 2.65 -33.63 -5.61
CA SER A 193 2.18 -32.86 -6.76
C SER A 193 3.12 -31.68 -7.09
N VAL A 194 3.18 -31.28 -8.36
CA VAL A 194 4.14 -30.28 -8.87
C VAL A 194 3.47 -29.33 -9.85
N ILE A 195 3.92 -28.07 -9.87
CA ILE A 195 3.55 -27.11 -10.91
C ILE A 195 4.39 -27.37 -12.16
N LEU A 196 3.70 -27.76 -13.23
CA LEU A 196 4.28 -28.00 -14.53
C LEU A 196 4.23 -26.72 -15.36
N ASN A 197 5.31 -26.48 -16.10
CA ASN A 197 5.39 -25.41 -17.09
C ASN A 197 5.38 -26.06 -18.47
N VAL A 198 4.24 -25.99 -19.14
CA VAL A 198 4.01 -26.60 -20.44
C VAL A 198 4.12 -25.50 -21.50
N MET A 199 5.09 -25.61 -22.40
CA MET A 199 5.28 -24.61 -23.46
C MET A 199 4.30 -24.84 -24.59
N ILE A 200 3.63 -23.78 -25.03
CA ILE A 200 2.84 -23.78 -26.26
C ILE A 200 3.82 -23.55 -27.40
N ARG A 201 4.01 -24.57 -28.23
CA ARG A 201 4.87 -24.50 -29.42
C ARG A 201 4.03 -24.26 -30.66
N ARG A 202 4.69 -23.81 -31.72
CA ARG A 202 4.07 -23.49 -33.01
C ARG A 202 4.70 -24.33 -34.10
N THR A 203 3.91 -24.79 -35.07
CA THR A 203 4.40 -25.38 -36.31
C THR A 203 4.70 -24.28 -37.33
N ILE A 204 5.38 -24.67 -38.41
CA ILE A 204 5.67 -23.76 -39.53
C ILE A 204 4.38 -23.27 -40.18
N ASP A 205 3.33 -24.12 -40.21
CA ASP A 205 2.02 -23.81 -40.79
C ASP A 205 1.09 -23.02 -39.84
N GLY A 206 1.61 -22.51 -38.72
CA GLY A 206 0.85 -21.67 -37.77
C GLY A 206 0.01 -22.43 -36.74
N LEU A 207 -0.05 -23.76 -36.78
CA LEU A 207 -0.76 -24.56 -35.77
C LEU A 207 -0.02 -24.53 -34.43
N ILE A 208 -0.76 -24.58 -33.33
CA ILE A 208 -0.20 -24.60 -31.98
C ILE A 208 -0.29 -25.98 -31.35
N TYR A 209 0.68 -26.35 -30.52
CA TYR A 209 0.69 -27.65 -29.87
C TYR A 209 1.44 -27.65 -28.53
N ILE A 210 1.07 -28.60 -27.68
CA ILE A 210 1.86 -29.03 -26.52
C ILE A 210 2.60 -30.33 -26.86
N ASP A 211 1.85 -31.28 -27.43
CA ASP A 211 2.32 -32.56 -27.94
C ASP A 211 2.38 -32.47 -29.47
N PRO A 212 3.55 -32.65 -30.13
CA PRO A 212 3.67 -32.57 -31.58
C PRO A 212 2.70 -33.48 -32.34
N GLN A 213 2.22 -34.57 -31.73
CA GLN A 213 1.25 -35.48 -32.36
C GLN A 213 -0.18 -34.92 -32.36
N LYS A 214 -0.44 -33.82 -31.65
CA LYS A 214 -1.76 -33.21 -31.47
C LYS A 214 -1.68 -31.69 -31.71
N PRO A 215 -1.59 -31.23 -32.97
CA PRO A 215 -1.65 -29.82 -33.30
C PRO A 215 -3.09 -29.30 -33.34
N PHE A 216 -3.26 -28.02 -33.00
CA PHE A 216 -4.54 -27.32 -32.93
C PHE A 216 -4.49 -26.03 -33.76
N LYS A 217 -5.65 -25.58 -34.26
CA LYS A 217 -5.76 -24.37 -35.07
C LYS A 217 -5.64 -23.10 -34.24
N ASP A 218 -6.26 -23.09 -33.06
CA ASP A 218 -6.23 -21.95 -32.15
C ASP A 218 -6.05 -22.36 -30.68
N ILE A 219 -5.86 -21.36 -29.81
CA ILE A 219 -5.69 -21.56 -28.37
C ILE A 219 -6.94 -22.14 -27.70
N LYS A 220 -8.13 -21.84 -28.21
CA LYS A 220 -9.38 -22.28 -27.62
C LYS A 220 -9.55 -23.79 -27.83
N ASP A 221 -9.28 -24.30 -29.03
CA ASP A 221 -9.29 -25.72 -29.36
C ASP A 221 -8.31 -26.51 -28.49
N LEU A 222 -7.10 -25.96 -28.30
CA LEU A 222 -6.08 -26.56 -27.42
C LEU A 222 -6.57 -26.62 -25.97
N LEU A 223 -7.10 -25.52 -25.43
CA LEU A 223 -7.61 -25.48 -24.06
C LEU A 223 -8.82 -26.41 -23.88
N ASP A 224 -9.76 -26.42 -24.83
CA ASP A 224 -10.94 -27.28 -24.81
C ASP A 224 -10.54 -28.76 -24.86
N PHE A 225 -9.54 -29.12 -25.68
CA PHE A 225 -9.02 -30.48 -25.72
C PHE A 225 -8.46 -30.92 -24.36
N TYR A 226 -7.56 -30.12 -23.77
CA TYR A 226 -6.92 -30.46 -22.49
C TYR A 226 -7.80 -30.21 -21.26
N SER A 227 -8.97 -29.59 -21.41
CA SER A 227 -10.01 -29.58 -20.37
C SER A 227 -10.70 -30.94 -20.25
N LYS A 228 -10.79 -31.70 -21.34
CA LYS A 228 -11.46 -33.01 -21.41
C LYS A 228 -10.47 -34.18 -21.36
N ASN A 229 -9.23 -33.97 -21.81
CA ASN A 229 -8.21 -35.01 -21.95
C ASN A 229 -7.01 -34.74 -21.06
N THR A 230 -6.40 -35.81 -20.52
CA THR A 230 -5.17 -35.71 -19.74
C THR A 230 -3.96 -35.58 -20.65
N GLY A 231 -3.10 -34.60 -20.35
CA GLY A 231 -1.78 -34.44 -20.97
C GLY A 231 -0.67 -35.01 -20.08
N ILE A 232 0.47 -35.37 -20.69
CA ILE A 232 1.66 -35.85 -19.98
C ILE A 232 2.82 -34.93 -20.29
N ASN A 233 3.51 -34.43 -19.27
CA ASN A 233 4.74 -33.66 -19.42
C ASN A 233 5.77 -34.10 -18.38
N LYS A 234 6.95 -34.55 -18.83
CA LYS A 234 8.06 -35.02 -17.97
C LYS A 234 7.63 -36.06 -16.92
N GLY A 235 6.73 -36.97 -17.29
CA GLY A 235 6.23 -38.04 -16.42
C GLY A 235 5.12 -37.63 -15.43
N TYR A 236 4.66 -36.38 -15.48
CA TYR A 236 3.52 -35.90 -14.71
C TYR A 236 2.30 -35.73 -15.60
N GLU A 237 1.14 -36.10 -15.07
CA GLU A 237 -0.15 -35.91 -15.69
C GLU A 237 -0.73 -34.54 -15.31
N PHE A 238 -1.39 -33.90 -16.26
CA PHE A 238 -2.10 -32.65 -16.05
C PHE A 238 -3.38 -32.59 -16.87
N GLN A 239 -4.30 -31.72 -16.44
CA GLN A 239 -5.53 -31.41 -17.14
C GLN A 239 -5.87 -29.94 -16.89
N LEU A 240 -6.48 -29.25 -17.85
CA LEU A 240 -6.78 -27.81 -17.74
C LEU A 240 -8.21 -27.62 -17.25
N LEU A 241 -8.42 -27.79 -15.94
CA LEU A 241 -9.76 -27.82 -15.35
C LEU A 241 -10.25 -26.42 -14.95
N LYS A 242 -9.41 -25.64 -14.26
CA LYS A 242 -9.80 -24.35 -13.70
C LYS A 242 -8.84 -23.25 -14.15
N PRO A 243 -9.28 -22.32 -15.03
CA PRO A 243 -8.50 -21.13 -15.34
C PRO A 243 -8.42 -20.22 -14.11
N ILE A 244 -7.22 -19.79 -13.74
CA ILE A 244 -7.00 -18.82 -12.67
C ILE A 244 -7.00 -17.42 -13.26
N GLU A 245 -7.94 -16.59 -12.80
CA GLU A 245 -8.05 -15.19 -13.21
C GLU A 245 -6.97 -14.31 -12.56
N LEU A 246 -6.83 -13.09 -13.08
CA LEU A 246 -5.90 -12.08 -12.56
C LEU A 246 -6.18 -11.74 -11.10
N SER A 247 -5.12 -11.68 -10.30
CA SER A 247 -5.19 -11.31 -8.89
C SER A 247 -5.61 -9.85 -8.69
N ASN A 248 -6.07 -9.50 -7.49
CA ASN A 248 -6.45 -8.11 -7.16
C ASN A 248 -5.31 -7.09 -7.37
N TRP A 249 -4.05 -7.48 -7.17
CA TRP A 249 -2.86 -6.65 -7.40
C TRP A 249 -2.41 -6.57 -8.87
N GLU A 250 -2.96 -7.39 -9.78
CA GLU A 250 -2.59 -7.40 -11.20
C GLU A 250 -3.48 -6.48 -12.03
N TYR A 251 -2.92 -5.42 -12.60
CA TYR A 251 -3.65 -4.44 -13.41
C TYR A 251 -3.41 -4.65 -14.90
N LYS A 252 -4.43 -4.39 -15.71
CA LYS A 252 -4.27 -4.29 -17.17
C LYS A 252 -3.73 -2.90 -17.48
N GLN A 253 -2.74 -2.82 -18.38
CA GLN A 253 -2.17 -1.54 -18.83
C GLN A 253 -3.21 -0.52 -19.32
N LYS A 254 -4.34 -0.97 -19.87
CA LYS A 254 -5.42 -0.08 -20.34
C LYS A 254 -6.18 0.63 -19.20
N ASP A 255 -6.11 0.09 -17.98
CA ASP A 255 -6.79 0.63 -16.79
C ASP A 255 -5.91 1.64 -16.05
N ILE A 256 -4.77 2.03 -16.64
CA ILE A 256 -3.74 2.89 -16.07
C ILE A 256 -3.51 4.06 -17.01
N GLY A 257 -3.92 5.25 -16.59
CA GLY A 257 -3.52 6.50 -17.24
C GLY A 257 -2.14 6.92 -16.75
N ILE A 258 -1.23 7.25 -17.65
CA ILE A 258 0.09 7.81 -17.32
C ILE A 258 0.10 9.28 -17.70
N SER A 259 0.53 10.13 -16.77
CA SER A 259 0.74 11.56 -17.01
C SER A 259 2.16 11.82 -17.51
N ASP A 260 2.35 12.93 -18.21
CA ASP A 260 3.67 13.42 -18.60
C ASP A 260 4.48 13.97 -17.42
N LYS A 261 3.83 14.23 -16.27
CA LYS A 261 4.51 14.69 -15.07
C LYS A 261 5.44 13.59 -14.51
N LYS A 262 6.74 13.79 -14.71
CA LYS A 262 7.80 12.98 -14.12
C LYS A 262 8.03 13.36 -12.65
N LEU A 263 8.09 12.36 -11.79
CA LEU A 263 8.39 12.50 -10.35
C LEU A 263 9.86 12.26 -10.04
N GLY A 264 10.51 11.37 -10.78
CA GLY A 264 11.90 11.03 -10.53
C GLY A 264 12.50 10.12 -11.57
N GLU A 265 13.80 9.92 -11.47
CA GLU A 265 14.58 9.04 -12.32
C GLU A 265 15.59 8.29 -11.46
N GLY A 266 15.51 6.96 -11.47
CA GLY A 266 16.42 6.09 -10.74
C GLY A 266 17.34 5.33 -11.68
N ALA A 267 18.20 4.48 -11.09
CA ALA A 267 19.08 3.57 -11.85
C ALA A 267 18.31 2.58 -12.73
N PHE A 268 17.06 2.29 -12.37
CA PHE A 268 16.24 1.22 -12.99
C PHE A 268 15.21 1.74 -13.98
N GLY A 269 14.89 3.03 -13.96
CA GLY A 269 13.72 3.51 -14.66
C GLY A 269 13.37 4.96 -14.35
N GLU A 270 12.25 5.38 -14.90
CA GLU A 270 11.62 6.64 -14.54
C GLU A 270 10.36 6.40 -13.73
N VAL A 271 10.01 7.38 -12.89
CA VAL A 271 8.79 7.38 -12.10
C VAL A 271 7.93 8.56 -12.58
N ARG A 272 6.69 8.29 -12.94
CA ARG A 272 5.72 9.31 -13.39
C ARG A 272 4.47 9.30 -12.52
N VAL A 273 3.72 10.38 -12.53
CA VAL A 273 2.35 10.38 -12.00
C VAL A 273 1.47 9.55 -12.93
N GLY A 274 0.63 8.71 -12.35
CA GLY A 274 -0.40 7.98 -13.07
C GLY A 274 -1.73 8.00 -12.33
N LYS A 275 -2.75 7.42 -12.95
CA LYS A 275 -4.11 7.32 -12.44
C LYS A 275 -4.62 5.92 -12.68
N ILE A 276 -5.00 5.22 -11.62
CA ILE A 276 -5.57 3.87 -11.69
C ILE A 276 -7.06 3.92 -11.38
N LYS A 277 -7.84 3.05 -12.03
CA LYS A 277 -9.22 2.77 -11.62
C LYS A 277 -9.20 1.72 -10.51
N LEU A 278 -9.84 1.99 -9.38
CA LEU A 278 -9.93 1.02 -8.29
C LEU A 278 -10.81 -0.16 -8.73
N LYS A 279 -10.35 -1.38 -8.51
CA LYS A 279 -11.14 -2.58 -8.85
C LYS A 279 -12.44 -2.55 -8.05
N ASN A 280 -13.56 -2.80 -8.73
CA ASN A 280 -14.93 -2.76 -8.17
C ASN A 280 -15.41 -1.36 -7.74
N SER A 281 -14.79 -0.28 -8.22
CA SER A 281 -15.25 1.08 -8.02
C SER A 281 -15.10 1.92 -9.30
N GLU A 282 -15.96 2.92 -9.47
CA GLU A 282 -15.76 3.94 -10.50
C GLU A 282 -14.73 5.00 -10.08
N LYS A 283 -14.33 4.98 -8.80
CA LYS A 283 -13.34 5.91 -8.27
C LYS A 283 -11.96 5.65 -8.88
N THR A 284 -11.26 6.75 -9.12
CA THR A 284 -9.90 6.76 -9.63
C THR A 284 -8.96 7.33 -8.58
N MET A 285 -7.71 6.87 -8.60
CA MET A 285 -6.68 7.24 -7.61
C MET A 285 -5.40 7.64 -8.34
N ASN A 286 -4.78 8.73 -7.89
CA ASN A 286 -3.46 9.13 -8.38
C ASN A 286 -2.38 8.25 -7.71
N VAL A 287 -1.40 7.82 -8.50
CA VAL A 287 -0.34 6.91 -8.07
C VAL A 287 1.00 7.32 -8.65
N ALA A 288 2.09 6.89 -8.02
CA ALA A 288 3.40 6.91 -8.64
C ALA A 288 3.58 5.62 -9.47
N VAL A 289 4.01 5.75 -10.71
CA VAL A 289 4.20 4.63 -11.64
C VAL A 289 5.69 4.52 -11.97
N LYS A 290 6.34 3.50 -11.40
CA LYS A 290 7.73 3.13 -11.74
C LYS A 290 7.72 2.25 -12.98
N MET A 291 8.48 2.66 -14.00
CA MET A 291 8.60 1.96 -15.27
C MET A 291 10.05 1.90 -15.73
N LEU A 292 10.45 0.78 -16.32
CA LEU A 292 11.78 0.63 -16.92
C LEU A 292 11.88 1.56 -18.13
N LYS A 293 13.00 2.27 -18.28
CA LYS A 293 13.20 3.16 -19.42
C LYS A 293 13.19 2.37 -20.73
N ASN A 294 12.59 2.96 -21.76
CA ASN A 294 12.77 2.54 -23.14
C ASN A 294 14.19 2.91 -23.61
N SER A 295 15.20 2.19 -23.13
CA SER A 295 16.43 2.01 -23.90
C SER A 295 16.20 0.83 -24.84
N ASP A 296 16.77 0.86 -26.05
CA ASP A 296 16.66 -0.18 -27.09
C ASP A 296 16.99 -1.61 -26.61
N CYS A 297 17.50 -1.76 -25.37
CA CYS A 297 17.58 -2.99 -24.61
C CYS A 297 17.15 -2.78 -23.15
N ILE A 298 16.04 -3.40 -22.72
CA ILE A 298 15.73 -3.63 -21.30
C ILE A 298 16.47 -4.90 -20.87
N SER A 299 17.31 -4.84 -19.84
CA SER A 299 18.02 -6.03 -19.35
C SER A 299 17.09 -6.96 -18.59
N ARG A 300 17.35 -8.27 -18.65
CA ARG A 300 16.57 -9.28 -17.91
C ARG A 300 16.60 -9.02 -16.41
N GLU A 301 17.74 -8.55 -15.92
CA GLU A 301 18.01 -8.27 -14.52
C GLU A 301 17.08 -7.15 -14.02
N GLN A 302 16.90 -6.07 -14.79
CA GLN A 302 16.00 -4.97 -14.44
C GLN A 302 14.52 -5.40 -14.36
N VAL A 303 14.07 -6.28 -15.27
CA VAL A 303 12.71 -6.83 -15.21
C VAL A 303 12.52 -7.70 -13.97
N VAL A 304 13.48 -8.59 -13.72
CA VAL A 304 13.44 -9.47 -12.53
C VAL A 304 13.44 -8.65 -11.24
N GLU A 305 14.22 -7.57 -11.19
CA GLU A 305 14.29 -6.68 -10.03
C GLU A 305 12.99 -5.92 -9.79
N LEU A 306 12.37 -5.33 -10.83
CA LEU A 306 11.07 -4.66 -10.71
C LEU A 306 9.96 -5.62 -10.25
N LEU A 307 9.92 -6.83 -10.81
CA LEU A 307 8.95 -7.87 -10.43
C LEU A 307 9.20 -8.36 -9.00
N HIS A 308 10.47 -8.48 -8.59
CA HIS A 308 10.86 -8.84 -7.23
C HIS A 308 10.47 -7.75 -6.23
N GLU A 309 10.71 -6.48 -6.55
CA GLU A 309 10.32 -5.33 -5.74
C GLU A 309 8.80 -5.32 -5.52
N GLY A 310 7.99 -5.43 -6.57
CA GLY A 310 6.54 -5.50 -6.44
C GLY A 310 6.03 -6.77 -5.77
N ARG A 311 6.79 -7.88 -5.81
CA ARG A 311 6.51 -9.08 -5.00
C ARG A 311 6.74 -8.85 -3.53
N VAL A 312 7.83 -8.19 -3.17
CA VAL A 312 8.11 -7.87 -1.77
C VAL A 312 7.06 -6.89 -1.24
N MET A 313 6.84 -5.78 -1.95
CA MET A 313 6.00 -4.68 -1.48
C MET A 313 4.53 -5.06 -1.31
N ARG A 314 4.00 -6.03 -2.06
CA ARG A 314 2.56 -6.40 -1.95
C ARG A 314 2.16 -6.98 -0.60
N TYR A 315 3.13 -7.43 0.20
CA TYR A 315 2.91 -7.98 1.54
C TYR A 315 3.28 -7.00 2.67
N LEU A 316 3.70 -5.78 2.33
CA LEU A 316 4.10 -4.76 3.29
C LEU A 316 2.98 -3.73 3.46
N ASP A 317 2.62 -3.45 4.71
CA ASP A 317 1.65 -2.42 5.07
C ASP A 317 2.05 -1.76 6.39
N HIS A 318 2.67 -0.58 6.28
CA HIS A 318 3.13 0.20 7.43
C HIS A 318 3.25 1.68 7.06
N LYS A 319 2.96 2.59 8.01
CA LYS A 319 2.97 4.05 7.78
C LYS A 319 4.28 4.56 7.18
N ASN A 320 5.41 4.01 7.64
CA ASN A 320 6.77 4.39 7.23
C ASN A 320 7.42 3.44 6.21
N VAL A 321 6.62 2.66 5.49
CA VAL A 321 7.06 1.84 4.36
C VAL A 321 6.24 2.24 3.14
N LEU A 322 6.87 2.33 1.97
CA LEU A 322 6.19 2.71 0.74
C LEU A 322 5.14 1.66 0.36
N ARG A 323 3.87 2.08 0.29
CA ARG A 323 2.75 1.23 -0.05
C ARG A 323 2.68 0.98 -1.56
N SER A 324 2.58 -0.28 -1.96
CA SER A 324 2.25 -0.65 -3.34
C SER A 324 0.73 -0.82 -3.49
N TYR A 325 0.21 -0.38 -4.65
CA TYR A 325 -1.17 -0.65 -5.06
C TYR A 325 -1.28 -1.83 -6.03
N GLY A 326 -0.17 -2.28 -6.61
CA GLY A 326 -0.13 -3.44 -7.51
C GLY A 326 0.89 -3.29 -8.62
N MET A 327 0.78 -4.17 -9.62
CA MET A 327 1.62 -4.14 -10.83
C MET A 327 0.81 -4.37 -12.10
N ALA A 328 1.29 -3.79 -13.21
CA ALA A 328 0.81 -4.10 -14.54
C ALA A 328 1.87 -4.96 -15.25
N VAL A 329 1.67 -6.28 -15.21
CA VAL A 329 2.65 -7.25 -15.73
C VAL A 329 2.20 -7.97 -16.99
N ILE A 330 1.04 -7.61 -17.54
CA ILE A 330 0.43 -8.33 -18.66
C ILE A 330 1.20 -8.10 -19.96
N ARG A 331 1.57 -6.85 -20.23
CA ARG A 331 2.33 -6.45 -21.41
C ARG A 331 3.44 -5.48 -21.04
N GLN A 332 4.43 -5.32 -21.90
CA GLN A 332 5.41 -4.25 -21.75
C GLN A 332 4.83 -2.89 -22.19
N PRO A 333 5.33 -1.77 -21.64
CA PRO A 333 6.24 -1.72 -20.48
C PRO A 333 5.53 -2.13 -19.18
N LEU A 334 6.30 -2.73 -18.26
CA LEU A 334 5.81 -3.17 -16.96
C LEU A 334 5.73 -1.99 -15.99
N TYR A 335 4.70 -1.96 -15.16
CA TYR A 335 4.47 -0.89 -14.20
C TYR A 335 4.38 -1.42 -12.77
N LEU A 336 5.06 -0.76 -11.84
CA LEU A 336 4.84 -0.89 -10.40
C LEU A 336 4.15 0.39 -9.92
N MET A 337 2.99 0.25 -9.29
CA MET A 337 2.20 1.39 -8.80
C MET A 337 2.31 1.48 -7.28
N SER A 338 2.57 2.68 -6.78
CA SER A 338 2.69 2.98 -5.35
C SER A 338 1.99 4.29 -5.00
N GLU A 339 1.91 4.59 -3.70
CA GLU A 339 1.56 5.94 -3.25
C GLU A 339 2.56 6.98 -3.78
N ILE A 340 2.08 8.22 -3.92
CA ILE A 340 2.90 9.36 -4.30
C ILE A 340 3.59 9.90 -3.04
N CYS A 341 4.85 10.29 -3.17
CA CYS A 341 5.60 11.00 -2.15
C CYS A 341 6.05 12.32 -2.76
N GLU A 342 5.37 13.40 -2.40
CA GLU A 342 5.39 14.70 -3.07
C GLU A 342 6.77 15.37 -3.02
N TYR A 343 7.52 15.14 -1.94
CA TYR A 343 8.88 15.67 -1.77
C TYR A 343 9.96 14.74 -2.33
N GLY A 344 9.58 13.63 -2.96
CA GLY A 344 10.54 12.68 -3.52
C GLY A 344 11.43 12.05 -2.46
N ALA A 345 12.71 11.85 -2.78
CA ALA A 345 13.67 11.22 -1.89
C ALA A 345 14.22 12.20 -0.83
N LEU A 346 14.37 11.69 0.39
CA LEU A 346 14.76 12.46 1.56
C LEU A 346 16.15 13.08 1.40
N ARG A 347 17.06 12.42 0.66
CA ARG A 347 18.40 12.95 0.38
C ARG A 347 18.34 14.28 -0.36
N GLU A 348 17.58 14.35 -1.44
CA GLU A 348 17.39 15.55 -2.26
C GLU A 348 16.68 16.63 -1.43
N TYR A 349 15.62 16.25 -0.71
CA TYR A 349 14.92 17.15 0.21
C TYR A 349 15.87 17.82 1.23
N LEU A 350 16.74 17.03 1.89
CA LEU A 350 17.70 17.54 2.88
C LEU A 350 18.74 18.48 2.27
N ARG A 351 19.15 18.25 1.02
CA ARG A 351 20.11 19.12 0.32
C ARG A 351 19.47 20.46 -0.01
N GLU A 352 18.28 20.42 -0.60
CA GLU A 352 17.50 21.60 -1.01
C GLU A 352 17.07 22.44 0.20
N ASN A 353 16.76 21.77 1.33
CA ASN A 353 16.24 22.41 2.55
C ASN A 353 17.28 22.45 3.69
N SER A 354 18.57 22.33 3.38
CA SER A 354 19.64 22.23 4.39
C SER A 354 19.64 23.36 5.44
N LYS A 355 19.16 24.56 5.08
CA LYS A 355 19.04 25.73 5.97
C LYS A 355 17.72 25.81 6.73
N THR A 356 16.66 25.16 6.24
CA THR A 356 15.28 25.29 6.75
C THR A 356 14.82 24.06 7.53
N THR A 357 15.40 22.88 7.27
CA THR A 357 15.09 21.67 8.03
C THR A 357 15.47 21.86 9.51
N THR A 358 14.48 21.70 10.38
CA THR A 358 14.61 21.84 11.83
C THR A 358 15.11 20.56 12.48
N ASP A 359 15.62 20.65 13.70
CA ASP A 359 16.08 19.45 14.43
C ASP A 359 14.93 18.53 14.81
N ALA A 360 13.73 19.08 15.07
CA ALA A 360 12.52 18.30 15.27
C ALA A 360 12.17 17.46 14.02
N GLU A 361 12.27 18.04 12.82
CA GLU A 361 12.08 17.30 11.56
C GLU A 361 13.16 16.23 11.38
N ARG A 362 14.44 16.52 11.68
CA ARG A 362 15.52 15.51 11.61
C ARG A 362 15.24 14.31 12.52
N ILE A 363 14.79 14.56 13.76
CA ILE A 363 14.41 13.50 14.70
C ILE A 363 13.19 12.73 14.18
N GLN A 364 12.18 13.41 13.64
CA GLN A 364 11.01 12.77 13.02
C GLN A 364 11.38 11.90 11.81
N PHE A 365 12.31 12.35 10.97
CA PHE A 365 12.83 11.58 9.84
C PHE A 365 13.58 10.33 10.31
N CYS A 366 14.43 10.46 11.33
CA CYS A 366 15.11 9.32 11.95
C CYS A 366 14.09 8.35 12.54
N LEU A 367 13.13 8.84 13.34
CA LEU A 367 12.16 8.01 14.03
C LEU A 367 11.24 7.26 13.08
N GLY A 368 10.65 7.96 12.10
CA GLY A 368 9.78 7.34 11.13
C GLY A 368 10.51 6.30 10.29
N SER A 369 11.71 6.61 9.82
CA SER A 369 12.55 5.65 9.08
C SER A 369 12.90 4.44 9.96
N ALA A 370 13.24 4.64 11.23
CA ALA A 370 13.54 3.56 12.17
C ALA A 370 12.35 2.63 12.38
N LYS A 371 11.13 3.18 12.55
CA LYS A 371 9.88 2.39 12.64
C LYS A 371 9.60 1.60 11.36
N GLY A 372 9.91 2.19 10.20
CA GLY A 372 9.83 1.50 8.92
C GLY A 372 10.74 0.27 8.90
N VAL A 373 12.02 0.42 9.25
CA VAL A 373 12.99 -0.70 9.25
C VAL A 373 12.68 -1.73 10.34
N GLU A 374 12.26 -1.31 11.53
CA GLU A 374 11.79 -2.22 12.59
C GLU A 374 10.65 -3.12 12.08
N TYR A 375 9.67 -2.53 11.40
CA TYR A 375 8.60 -3.28 10.77
C TYR A 375 9.14 -4.28 9.73
N LEU A 376 10.07 -3.89 8.85
CA LEU A 376 10.68 -4.83 7.90
C LEU A 376 11.34 -6.02 8.60
N HIS A 377 12.08 -5.78 9.69
CA HIS A 377 12.71 -6.85 10.47
C HIS A 377 11.69 -7.77 11.12
N SER A 378 10.54 -7.25 11.57
CA SER A 378 9.43 -8.08 12.07
C SER A 378 8.84 -9.02 11.02
N GLN A 379 8.95 -8.65 9.74
CA GLN A 379 8.54 -9.46 8.59
C GLN A 379 9.66 -10.37 8.06
N ARG A 380 10.77 -10.52 8.82
CA ARG A 380 11.98 -11.25 8.41
C ARG A 380 12.53 -10.76 7.06
N LEU A 381 12.47 -9.45 6.85
CA LEU A 381 12.91 -8.83 5.61
C LEU A 381 14.18 -8.02 5.84
N ILE A 382 15.23 -8.37 5.10
CA ILE A 382 16.49 -7.62 5.05
C ILE A 382 16.46 -6.72 3.81
N HIS A 383 16.60 -5.42 4.01
CA HIS A 383 16.50 -4.42 2.95
C HIS A 383 17.75 -4.38 2.06
N ARG A 384 18.95 -4.45 2.65
CA ARG A 384 20.27 -4.48 1.97
C ARG A 384 20.70 -3.20 1.23
N ASP A 385 19.80 -2.23 1.06
CA ASP A 385 20.15 -0.91 0.50
C ASP A 385 19.52 0.28 1.26
N LEU A 386 19.68 0.32 2.58
CA LEU A 386 19.19 1.45 3.38
C LEU A 386 20.09 2.67 3.19
N ALA A 387 19.50 3.77 2.71
CA ALA A 387 20.12 5.07 2.52
C ALA A 387 19.02 6.14 2.39
N THR A 388 19.33 7.41 2.66
CA THR A 388 18.35 8.52 2.51
C THR A 388 17.81 8.70 1.09
N ARG A 389 18.53 8.23 0.05
CA ARG A 389 18.02 8.18 -1.33
C ARG A 389 16.88 7.17 -1.54
N ASN A 390 16.79 6.18 -0.65
CA ASN A 390 15.78 5.12 -0.64
C ASN A 390 14.77 5.33 0.52
N VAL A 391 14.68 6.57 1.01
CA VAL A 391 13.62 7.02 1.91
C VAL A 391 12.86 8.12 1.18
N LEU A 392 11.57 7.92 0.92
CA LEU A 392 10.72 8.93 0.28
C LEU A 392 9.96 9.73 1.33
N LEU A 393 9.49 10.92 0.98
CA LEU A 393 8.82 11.85 1.89
C LEU A 393 7.46 12.30 1.33
N THR A 394 6.38 12.04 2.07
CA THR A 394 5.01 12.48 1.70
C THR A 394 4.81 13.97 1.90
N GLU A 395 3.70 14.52 1.39
CA GLU A 395 3.26 15.90 1.63
C GLU A 395 3.25 16.29 3.12
N GLU A 396 2.85 15.38 4.02
CA GLU A 396 2.87 15.59 5.47
C GLU A 396 4.25 15.36 6.11
N LYS A 397 5.30 15.27 5.30
CA LYS A 397 6.69 14.99 5.71
C LYS A 397 6.83 13.69 6.49
N ILE A 398 6.09 12.64 6.10
CA ILE A 398 6.21 11.31 6.68
C ILE A 398 7.27 10.52 5.88
N PRO A 399 8.37 10.06 6.50
CA PRO A 399 9.39 9.28 5.80
C PRO A 399 8.90 7.85 5.54
N LYS A 400 9.19 7.32 4.35
CA LYS A 400 8.79 5.98 3.89
C LYS A 400 9.97 5.24 3.26
N ILE A 401 10.32 4.08 3.81
CA ILE A 401 11.35 3.20 3.23
C ILE A 401 10.88 2.68 1.87
N SER A 402 11.73 2.78 0.85
CA SER A 402 11.46 2.39 -0.54
C SER A 402 12.63 1.63 -1.17
N ASP A 403 12.46 1.20 -2.43
CA ASP A 403 13.44 0.49 -3.25
C ASP A 403 13.84 -0.90 -2.72
N PHE A 404 12.89 -1.84 -2.85
CA PHE A 404 13.03 -3.23 -2.39
C PHE A 404 13.70 -4.15 -3.42
N GLY A 405 14.32 -3.62 -4.47
CA GLY A 405 14.94 -4.41 -5.55
C GLY A 405 15.99 -5.40 -5.07
N LEU A 406 16.73 -5.07 -4.00
CA LEU A 406 17.75 -5.93 -3.41
C LEU A 406 17.27 -6.72 -2.18
N ALA A 407 16.05 -6.47 -1.69
CA ALA A 407 15.56 -7.02 -0.44
C ALA A 407 15.44 -8.55 -0.45
N LYS A 408 15.56 -9.19 0.72
CA LYS A 408 15.42 -10.64 0.89
C LYS A 408 14.56 -10.97 2.10
N VAL A 409 13.58 -11.86 1.91
CA VAL A 409 12.73 -12.40 2.98
C VAL A 409 13.43 -13.62 3.58
N THR A 410 14.32 -13.37 4.53
CA THR A 410 15.13 -14.37 5.25
C THR A 410 15.81 -13.71 6.45
N ASP A 411 16.20 -14.50 7.44
CA ASP A 411 16.96 -13.98 8.59
C ASP A 411 18.46 -13.79 8.27
N ARG A 412 18.98 -14.54 7.30
CA ARG A 412 20.38 -14.50 6.86
C ARG A 412 20.49 -14.79 5.37
N TYR A 413 21.19 -13.91 4.66
CA TYR A 413 21.46 -14.05 3.23
C TYR A 413 22.97 -13.98 2.96
N GLU A 414 23.51 -15.02 2.32
CA GLU A 414 24.90 -15.07 1.89
C GLU A 414 24.96 -14.92 0.37
N MET A 415 25.64 -13.87 -0.07
CA MET A 415 25.73 -13.56 -1.49
C MET A 415 26.85 -14.37 -2.14
N LYS A 416 26.51 -15.24 -3.11
CA LYS A 416 27.46 -16.13 -3.79
C LYS A 416 28.32 -15.43 -4.86
N GLU A 417 27.81 -14.36 -5.46
CA GLU A 417 28.48 -13.60 -6.52
C GLU A 417 28.47 -12.12 -6.19
N GLN A 418 29.58 -11.43 -6.48
CA GLN A 418 29.72 -10.01 -6.17
C GLN A 418 28.88 -9.17 -7.14
N CYS A 419 27.65 -8.84 -6.75
CA CYS A 419 26.79 -7.90 -7.47
C CYS A 419 27.11 -6.44 -7.12
N LYS A 420 26.48 -5.48 -7.83
CA LYS A 420 26.56 -4.05 -7.49
C LYS A 420 25.98 -3.82 -6.08
N THR A 421 26.84 -3.71 -5.08
CA THR A 421 26.45 -3.42 -3.70
C THR A 421 26.87 -2.01 -3.27
N PRO A 422 26.08 -1.35 -2.41
CA PRO A 422 26.33 0.02 -1.94
C PRO A 422 27.46 0.08 -0.89
N VAL A 423 28.72 -0.15 -1.29
CA VAL A 423 29.89 -0.34 -0.40
C VAL A 423 29.97 0.62 0.79
N ARG A 424 29.61 1.90 0.59
CA ARG A 424 29.65 2.96 1.62
C ARG A 424 28.70 2.73 2.81
N TYR A 425 27.67 1.92 2.63
CA TYR A 425 26.61 1.68 3.61
C TYR A 425 26.75 0.33 4.29
N LEU A 426 27.62 -0.55 3.79
CA LEU A 426 27.69 -1.94 4.22
C LEU A 426 28.39 -2.09 5.57
N ALA A 427 27.87 -3.00 6.37
CA ALA A 427 28.45 -3.41 7.64
C ALA A 427 29.77 -4.17 7.44
N PRO A 428 30.63 -4.24 8.48
CA PRO A 428 31.92 -4.96 8.41
C PRO A 428 31.78 -6.41 7.95
N GLU A 429 30.85 -7.17 8.53
CA GLU A 429 30.60 -8.57 8.20
C GLU A 429 30.13 -8.75 6.74
N THR A 430 29.42 -7.77 6.20
CA THR A 430 28.94 -7.77 4.82
C THR A 430 30.06 -7.42 3.84
N LEU A 431 30.96 -6.50 4.21
CA LEU A 431 32.11 -6.14 3.38
C LEU A 431 33.15 -7.26 3.27
N GLU A 432 33.29 -8.05 4.34
CA GLU A 432 34.27 -9.14 4.41
C GLU A 432 33.72 -10.46 3.88
N ASN A 433 32.54 -10.86 4.33
CA ASN A 433 32.01 -12.21 4.10
C ASN A 433 30.77 -12.24 3.21
N TYR A 434 30.30 -11.07 2.72
CA TYR A 434 29.06 -10.94 1.94
C TYR A 434 27.81 -11.51 2.64
N ILE A 435 27.81 -11.46 3.98
CA ILE A 435 26.69 -11.88 4.82
C ILE A 435 25.80 -10.66 5.09
N PHE A 436 24.51 -10.82 4.83
CA PHE A 436 23.47 -9.83 5.12
C PHE A 436 22.51 -10.42 6.16
N THR A 437 22.17 -9.62 7.16
CA THR A 437 21.21 -9.91 8.25
C THR A 437 20.46 -8.64 8.63
N SER A 438 19.45 -8.74 9.50
CA SER A 438 18.81 -7.57 10.11
C SER A 438 19.83 -6.66 10.83
N LYS A 439 20.89 -7.21 11.41
CA LYS A 439 21.97 -6.44 12.04
C LYS A 439 22.79 -5.63 11.03
N SER A 440 23.01 -6.16 9.83
CA SER A 440 23.69 -5.39 8.76
C SER A 440 22.85 -4.20 8.28
N ASP A 441 21.52 -4.33 8.30
CA ASP A 441 20.61 -3.21 8.06
C ASP A 441 20.67 -2.17 9.19
N VAL A 442 20.80 -2.59 10.47
CA VAL A 442 20.98 -1.64 11.60
C VAL A 442 22.22 -0.77 11.39
N PHE A 443 23.34 -1.35 10.94
CA PHE A 443 24.54 -0.58 10.60
C PHE A 443 24.29 0.41 9.45
N SER A 444 23.63 -0.07 8.38
CA SER A 444 23.24 0.77 7.24
C SER A 444 22.31 1.91 7.68
N PHE A 445 21.44 1.67 8.66
CA PHE A 445 20.58 2.69 9.26
C PHE A 445 21.36 3.74 10.05
N GLY A 446 22.48 3.38 10.69
CA GLY A 446 23.43 4.35 11.26
C GLY A 446 23.96 5.34 10.21
N MET A 447 24.19 4.87 8.98
CA MET A 447 24.55 5.75 7.85
C MET A 447 23.39 6.65 7.43
N VAL A 448 22.14 6.17 7.48
CA VAL A 448 20.94 7.00 7.24
C VAL A 448 20.84 8.13 8.27
N ILE A 449 21.04 7.85 9.56
CA ILE A 449 21.05 8.88 10.61
C ILE A 449 22.15 9.90 10.33
N TRP A 450 23.34 9.43 9.97
CA TRP A 450 24.46 10.31 9.60
C TRP A 450 24.13 11.21 8.42
N GLU A 451 23.58 10.66 7.33
CA GLU A 451 23.15 11.44 6.16
C GLU A 451 22.11 12.50 6.52
N ILE A 452 21.17 12.22 7.43
CA ILE A 452 20.16 13.19 7.89
C ILE A 452 20.81 14.40 8.58
N TYR A 453 21.79 14.16 9.46
CA TYR A 453 22.46 15.24 10.19
C TYR A 453 23.56 15.94 9.39
N GLU A 454 24.00 15.35 8.28
CA GLU A 454 24.90 15.96 7.29
C GLU A 454 24.17 16.49 6.06
N ASN A 455 22.84 16.71 6.16
CA ASN A 455 21.99 17.30 5.12
C ASN A 455 22.11 16.59 3.75
N GLY A 456 22.09 15.25 3.76
CA GLY A 456 22.13 14.43 2.56
C GLY A 456 23.50 14.33 1.88
N GLN A 457 24.59 14.66 2.58
CA GLN A 457 25.95 14.37 2.10
C GLN A 457 26.18 12.87 1.96
N GLN A 458 27.06 12.49 1.03
CA GLN A 458 27.37 11.09 0.81
C GLN A 458 28.36 10.58 1.88
N PRO A 459 28.11 9.41 2.52
CA PRO A 459 29.06 8.82 3.44
C PRO A 459 30.41 8.56 2.77
N HIS A 460 31.48 8.95 3.46
CA HIS A 460 32.86 8.80 2.98
C HIS A 460 33.14 9.47 1.64
N ASP A 461 32.52 10.63 1.37
CA ASP A 461 32.70 11.34 0.10
C ASP A 461 34.18 11.49 -0.29
N GLY A 462 34.46 11.36 -1.59
CA GLY A 462 35.83 11.33 -2.15
C GLY A 462 36.65 10.05 -1.90
N LYS A 463 36.24 9.15 -1.00
CA LYS A 463 36.98 7.88 -0.74
C LYS A 463 36.54 6.76 -1.70
N ASN A 464 37.47 5.90 -2.11
CA ASN A 464 37.16 4.73 -2.94
C ASN A 464 36.73 3.52 -2.10
N ALA A 465 36.23 2.46 -2.74
CA ALA A 465 35.74 1.26 -2.08
C ALA A 465 36.80 0.55 -1.20
N GLN A 466 38.06 0.56 -1.62
CA GLN A 466 39.14 -0.09 -0.87
C GLN A 466 39.47 0.71 0.40
N THR A 467 39.58 2.03 0.30
CA THR A 467 39.79 2.90 1.46
C THR A 467 38.66 2.74 2.49
N ILE A 468 37.41 2.60 2.05
CA ILE A 468 36.27 2.35 2.94
C ILE A 468 36.45 1.01 3.66
N ARG A 469 36.78 -0.07 2.94
CA ARG A 469 37.07 -1.37 3.56
C ARG A 469 38.19 -1.27 4.60
N ASP A 470 39.26 -0.54 4.29
CA ASP A 470 40.40 -0.38 5.19
C ASP A 470 40.02 0.39 6.47
N LEU A 471 39.19 1.43 6.35
CA LEU A 471 38.66 2.17 7.50
C LEU A 471 37.72 1.31 8.35
N THR A 472 36.82 0.56 7.73
CA THR A 472 35.92 -0.37 8.40
C THR A 472 36.70 -1.45 9.15
N LYS A 473 37.75 -2.02 8.54
CA LYS A 473 38.66 -3.00 9.19
C LYS A 473 39.38 -2.41 10.40
N LYS A 474 39.78 -1.14 10.32
CA LYS A 474 40.37 -0.39 11.44
C LYS A 474 39.32 0.11 12.46
N GLN A 475 38.04 -0.21 12.26
CA GLN A 475 36.91 0.23 13.09
C GLN A 475 36.81 1.76 13.21
N GLN A 476 37.24 2.48 12.17
CA GLN A 476 37.17 3.94 12.08
C GLN A 476 35.86 4.36 11.41
N PHE A 477 34.76 4.22 12.14
CA PHE A 477 33.43 4.57 11.66
C PHE A 477 33.17 6.09 11.67
N LEU A 478 32.16 6.51 10.91
CA LEU A 478 31.71 7.90 10.90
C LEU A 478 31.18 8.31 12.27
N LYS A 479 31.31 9.60 12.60
CA LYS A 479 30.77 10.20 13.82
C LYS A 479 29.70 11.21 13.46
N LEU A 480 28.66 11.29 14.27
CA LEU A 480 27.67 12.36 14.18
C LEU A 480 28.28 13.69 14.68
N ASN A 481 28.01 14.77 13.96
CA ASN A 481 28.42 16.11 14.34
C ASN A 481 27.70 16.61 15.61
N GLU A 482 28.13 17.75 16.15
CA GLU A 482 27.59 18.32 17.40
C GLU A 482 26.13 18.80 17.31
N LYS A 483 25.57 18.94 16.11
CA LYS A 483 24.16 19.30 15.93
C LYS A 483 23.21 18.15 16.30
N ALA A 484 23.72 16.91 16.31
CA ALA A 484 22.94 15.77 16.74
C ALA A 484 22.84 15.68 18.28
N PRO A 485 21.66 15.36 18.85
CA PRO A 485 21.50 15.16 20.29
C PRO A 485 22.51 14.16 20.86
N ASN A 486 23.01 14.42 22.07
CA ASN A 486 24.06 13.61 22.71
C ASN A 486 23.69 12.13 22.80
N GLU A 487 22.44 11.85 23.14
CA GLU A 487 21.87 10.52 23.25
C GLU A 487 21.87 9.81 21.90
N LEU A 488 21.58 10.54 20.81
CA LEU A 488 21.63 10.01 19.45
C LEU A 488 23.07 9.74 19.01
N ARG A 489 24.01 10.63 19.36
CA ARG A 489 25.45 10.42 19.11
C ARG A 489 25.96 9.15 19.78
N LYS A 490 25.63 8.96 21.07
CA LYS A 490 25.97 7.76 21.85
C LYS A 490 25.32 6.50 21.29
N LEU A 491 24.04 6.57 20.89
CA LEU A 491 23.36 5.44 20.25
C LEU A 491 24.10 4.99 18.98
N VAL A 492 24.45 5.94 18.11
CA VAL A 492 25.13 5.63 16.85
C VAL A 492 26.52 5.06 17.11
N SER A 493 27.33 5.68 17.97
CA SER A 493 28.70 5.22 18.24
C SER A 493 28.76 3.89 19.01
N ASP A 494 27.94 3.74 20.05
CA ASP A 494 28.15 2.69 21.05
C ASP A 494 27.26 1.45 20.80
N LYS A 495 26.18 1.60 20.02
CA LYS A 495 25.17 0.55 19.82
C LYS A 495 24.92 0.20 18.35
N ILE A 496 25.11 1.12 17.40
CA ILE A 496 24.89 0.87 15.96
C ILE A 496 26.20 0.58 15.22
N PHE A 497 27.21 1.44 15.33
CA PHE A 497 28.53 1.24 14.72
C PHE A 497 29.41 0.32 15.56
N VAL A 498 28.85 -0.85 15.88
CA VAL A 498 29.52 -1.96 16.58
C VAL A 498 29.99 -2.98 15.54
N PRO A 499 31.29 -3.35 15.52
CA PRO A 499 31.83 -4.27 14.52
C PRO A 499 31.15 -5.64 14.51
N ASP A 500 30.96 -6.21 15.70
CA ASP A 500 30.33 -7.51 15.88
C ASP A 500 28.78 -7.39 15.79
N PRO A 501 28.13 -8.06 14.82
CA PRO A 501 26.68 -8.00 14.66
C PRO A 501 25.89 -8.52 15.87
N GLU A 502 26.44 -9.45 16.66
CA GLU A 502 25.74 -10.00 17.83
C GLU A 502 25.62 -8.95 18.95
N ASN A 503 26.66 -8.13 19.12
CA ASN A 503 26.71 -7.04 20.10
C ASN A 503 26.01 -5.76 19.62
N ARG A 504 25.77 -5.64 18.30
CA ARG A 504 25.03 -4.51 17.70
C ARG A 504 23.59 -4.52 18.19
N CYS A 505 22.98 -3.37 18.44
CA CYS A 505 21.58 -3.32 18.89
C CYS A 505 20.58 -3.80 17.81
N ASN A 506 19.31 -3.90 18.18
CA ASN A 506 18.21 -4.12 17.23
C ASN A 506 17.46 -2.81 16.94
N MET A 507 16.63 -2.80 15.90
CA MET A 507 15.86 -1.61 15.54
C MET A 507 14.87 -1.17 16.63
N SER A 508 14.34 -2.08 17.45
CA SER A 508 13.48 -1.71 18.58
C SER A 508 14.19 -0.83 19.60
N THR A 509 15.47 -1.12 19.88
CA THR A 509 16.31 -0.29 20.75
C THR A 509 16.55 1.09 20.12
N VAL A 510 16.76 1.12 18.80
CA VAL A 510 16.94 2.37 18.04
C VAL A 510 15.67 3.22 18.12
N VAL A 511 14.50 2.66 17.84
CA VAL A 511 13.19 3.33 17.92
C VAL A 511 12.96 3.88 19.32
N GLN A 512 13.05 3.04 20.36
CA GLN A 512 12.84 3.45 21.75
C GLN A 512 13.77 4.58 22.20
N THR A 513 15.01 4.60 21.71
CA THR A 513 15.98 5.65 22.05
C THR A 513 15.64 6.96 21.36
N ILE A 514 15.28 6.93 20.07
CA ILE A 514 14.91 8.13 19.31
C ILE A 514 13.57 8.69 19.78
N GLU A 515 12.60 7.85 20.16
CA GLU A 515 11.30 8.29 20.70
C GLU A 515 11.45 9.16 21.94
N LYS A 516 12.43 8.86 22.81
CA LYS A 516 12.74 9.68 24.00
C LYS A 516 13.27 11.08 23.67
N LEU A 517 13.75 11.28 22.44
CA LEU A 517 14.27 12.57 21.96
C LEU A 517 13.17 13.43 21.32
N MET A 518 11.98 12.87 21.08
CA MET A 518 10.86 13.67 20.61
C MET A 518 10.50 14.67 21.71
N PRO A 519 10.38 15.97 21.40
CA PRO A 519 9.98 16.95 22.39
C PRO A 519 8.63 16.55 22.97
N THR A 520 8.57 16.35 24.30
CA THR A 520 7.29 16.31 25.02
C THR A 520 6.55 17.59 24.69
N PHE A 521 5.37 17.47 24.10
CA PHE A 521 4.54 18.62 23.76
C PHE A 521 4.21 19.38 25.05
N ASN A 522 4.93 20.47 25.31
CA ASN A 522 4.61 21.38 26.40
C ASN A 522 3.75 22.50 25.79
N PRO A 523 2.45 22.61 26.16
CA PRO A 523 1.52 23.55 25.52
C PRO A 523 1.91 25.03 25.64
N PHE A 524 2.86 25.35 26.52
CA PHE A 524 3.17 26.72 26.95
C PHE A 524 4.34 27.39 26.21
N THR A 525 5.10 26.71 25.35
CA THR A 525 6.22 27.35 24.62
C THR A 525 5.80 28.17 23.39
N THR A 526 4.50 28.41 23.18
CA THR A 526 4.01 29.20 22.02
C THR A 526 3.49 30.59 22.36
N THR A 527 3.51 30.98 23.63
CA THR A 527 3.21 32.36 24.04
C THR A 527 4.50 32.99 24.55
N ASN A 528 4.99 34.03 23.86
CA ASN A 528 6.08 34.88 24.33
C ASN A 528 5.63 35.72 25.54
N GLU A 529 5.26 35.07 26.64
CA GLU A 529 4.95 35.71 27.92
C GLU A 529 5.97 35.24 28.96
N LYS A 530 6.72 36.19 29.52
CA LYS A 530 7.60 35.94 30.67
C LYS A 530 6.73 35.53 31.87
N MET A 531 6.74 34.26 32.24
CA MET A 531 6.14 33.81 33.50
C MET A 531 7.06 34.08 34.71
N ASN A 532 6.40 34.32 35.84
CA ASN A 532 6.96 34.80 37.11
C ASN A 532 7.70 33.68 37.88
N LYS A 533 8.74 34.03 38.64
CA LYS A 533 9.65 33.08 39.32
C LYS A 533 8.97 32.16 40.35
N ASN A 534 7.78 32.54 40.83
CA ASN A 534 7.05 31.76 41.84
C ASN A 534 6.28 30.57 41.23
N GLU A 535 5.90 30.61 39.95
CA GLU A 535 5.21 29.50 39.28
C GLU A 535 6.17 28.38 38.86
N GLN A 536 7.46 28.72 38.64
CA GLN A 536 8.52 27.72 38.40
C GLN A 536 8.77 26.81 39.61
N GLN A 537 8.64 27.33 40.84
CA GLN A 537 8.89 26.55 42.06
C GLN A 537 7.77 25.53 42.37
N LEU A 538 6.54 25.83 41.96
CA LEU A 538 5.38 24.94 42.15
C LEU A 538 5.40 23.71 41.21
N TRP A 539 5.99 23.82 40.02
CA TRP A 539 6.08 22.72 39.06
C TRP A 539 7.30 21.81 39.30
N ILE A 540 8.41 22.36 39.82
CA ILE A 540 9.62 21.59 40.16
C ILE A 540 9.37 20.65 41.36
N SER A 541 8.55 21.08 42.33
CA SER A 541 8.21 20.26 43.50
C SER A 541 7.27 19.09 43.17
N ALA A 542 6.35 19.27 42.21
CA ALA A 542 5.44 18.21 41.77
C ALA A 542 6.14 17.11 40.94
N THR A 543 7.25 17.44 40.27
CA THR A 543 7.93 16.52 39.33
C THR A 543 9.10 15.76 39.98
N SER A 544 9.61 16.23 41.13
CA SER A 544 10.75 15.62 41.83
C SER A 544 10.38 14.41 42.72
N SER A 545 9.10 14.03 42.77
CA SER A 545 8.61 12.97 43.66
C SER A 545 8.29 11.68 42.88
N ARG A 546 9.26 11.08 42.19
CA ARG A 546 9.26 9.66 41.78
C ARG A 546 10.56 9.28 41.04
N THR A 547 11.65 9.19 41.78
CA THR A 547 12.78 8.32 41.44
C THR A 547 13.20 7.49 42.64
N TYR A 548 13.43 6.21 42.35
CA TYR A 548 13.84 5.10 43.20
C TYR A 548 14.90 5.43 44.28
N SER A 549 14.75 4.79 45.45
CA SER A 549 15.87 4.46 46.34
C SER A 549 15.80 2.96 46.61
N ASP A 550 16.83 2.24 46.20
CA ASP A 550 17.14 0.88 46.60
C ASP A 550 18.22 0.98 47.67
N ASP A 551 18.06 0.38 48.84
CA ASP A 551 18.88 -0.76 49.30
C ASP A 551 18.75 -1.07 50.80
N SER A 552 18.80 -2.39 51.07
CA SER A 552 19.33 -3.09 52.26
C SER A 552 18.43 -3.55 53.44
N LEU A 553 18.71 -4.82 53.80
CA LEU A 553 18.44 -5.59 55.03
C LEU A 553 17.12 -6.39 55.19
N SER A 554 17.20 -7.62 54.69
CA SER A 554 16.94 -8.90 55.39
C SER A 554 15.86 -9.00 56.49
N SER A 555 15.01 -10.01 56.28
CA SER A 555 14.26 -10.81 57.26
C SER A 555 12.85 -10.34 57.65
N ARG A 556 11.84 -10.82 56.92
CA ARG A 556 10.72 -11.58 57.51
C ARG A 556 9.81 -12.17 56.43
N ARG A 557 9.72 -13.50 56.40
CA ARG A 557 8.59 -14.22 55.80
C ARG A 557 7.36 -13.97 56.68
N HIS A 558 6.29 -13.43 56.10
CA HIS A 558 4.91 -13.88 56.33
C HIS A 558 3.95 -13.20 55.33
N THR A 559 3.43 -14.02 54.42
CA THR A 559 2.07 -13.98 53.84
C THR A 559 1.27 -12.68 53.91
N SER A 560 1.15 -11.96 52.78
CA SER A 560 -0.09 -11.24 52.46
C SER A 560 -0.43 -11.37 50.96
N ASN A 561 -1.22 -12.39 50.64
CA ASN A 561 -2.14 -12.29 49.51
C ASN A 561 -3.18 -11.24 49.89
N GLY A 562 -3.10 -10.01 49.39
CA GLY A 562 -4.11 -9.00 49.73
C GLY A 562 -3.73 -7.58 49.34
N PHE A 563 -3.97 -7.24 48.07
CA PHE A 563 -4.45 -5.93 47.59
C PHE A 563 -4.51 -5.94 46.06
N ILE A 564 -3.45 -6.45 45.42
CA ILE A 564 -3.33 -6.55 43.95
C ILE A 564 -4.27 -7.65 43.41
N ALA A 565 -4.30 -8.82 44.06
CA ALA A 565 -5.21 -9.91 43.68
C ALA A 565 -6.71 -9.55 43.84
N SER A 566 -7.07 -8.69 44.80
CA SER A 566 -8.44 -8.18 44.95
C SER A 566 -8.78 -7.06 43.96
N PHE A 567 -7.77 -6.33 43.47
CA PHE A 567 -7.95 -5.34 42.40
C PHE A 567 -8.21 -6.00 41.03
N PHE A 568 -7.67 -7.21 40.84
CA PHE A 568 -7.93 -8.05 39.67
C PHE A 568 -9.16 -8.97 39.82
N ASP A 569 -9.98 -8.79 40.86
CA ASP A 569 -11.27 -9.46 40.89
C ASP A 569 -12.17 -8.89 39.76
N SER A 570 -12.70 -9.79 38.95
CA SER A 570 -13.56 -9.48 37.80
C SER A 570 -14.76 -8.62 38.17
N LYS A 571 -15.24 -8.69 39.42
CA LYS A 571 -16.36 -7.87 39.91
C LYS A 571 -15.95 -6.40 40.10
N THR A 572 -14.85 -6.14 40.80
CA THR A 572 -14.35 -4.78 41.08
C THR A 572 -14.10 -3.99 39.79
N SER A 573 -13.51 -4.64 38.78
CA SER A 573 -13.26 -4.01 37.47
C SER A 573 -14.55 -3.60 36.75
N GLN A 574 -15.64 -4.36 36.91
CA GLN A 574 -16.93 -4.05 36.27
C GLN A 574 -17.66 -2.91 36.97
N TYR A 575 -17.54 -2.80 38.30
CA TYR A 575 -18.07 -1.65 39.06
C TYR A 575 -17.39 -0.32 38.66
N VAL A 576 -16.06 -0.31 38.54
CA VAL A 576 -15.31 0.88 38.10
C VAL A 576 -15.76 1.32 36.70
N LYS A 577 -15.91 0.36 35.79
CA LYS A 577 -16.39 0.64 34.43
C LYS A 577 -17.80 1.25 34.42
N LEU A 578 -18.72 0.74 35.25
CA LEU A 578 -20.07 1.26 35.39
C LEU A 578 -20.08 2.72 35.85
N ILE A 579 -19.26 3.06 36.86
CA ILE A 579 -19.14 4.42 37.38
C ILE A 579 -18.61 5.37 36.32
N VAL A 580 -17.53 5.00 35.61
CA VAL A 580 -16.93 5.84 34.56
C VAL A 580 -17.92 6.10 33.42
N LEU A 581 -18.60 5.06 32.93
CA LEU A 581 -19.59 5.20 31.85
C LEU A 581 -20.81 6.05 32.28
N CYS A 582 -21.23 5.96 33.54
CA CYS A 582 -22.31 6.79 34.07
C CYS A 582 -21.92 8.27 34.11
N ILE A 583 -20.71 8.59 34.60
CA ILE A 583 -20.19 9.96 34.61
C ILE A 583 -20.12 10.53 33.18
N LEU A 584 -19.61 9.74 32.23
CA LEU A 584 -19.54 10.15 30.82
C LEU A 584 -20.93 10.42 30.23
N ALA A 585 -21.93 9.57 30.52
CA ALA A 585 -23.29 9.77 30.06
C ALA A 585 -23.92 11.06 30.62
N VAL A 586 -23.71 11.35 31.91
CA VAL A 586 -24.19 12.60 32.54
C VAL A 586 -23.52 13.82 31.92
N VAL A 587 -22.20 13.79 31.74
CA VAL A 587 -21.46 14.86 31.06
C VAL A 587 -22.03 15.09 29.65
N HIS A 588 -22.20 14.02 28.87
CA HIS A 588 -22.79 14.15 27.53
C HIS A 588 -24.20 14.76 27.54
N LEU A 589 -25.04 14.39 28.50
CA LEU A 589 -26.40 14.93 28.63
C LEU A 589 -26.40 16.43 28.96
N VAL A 590 -25.52 16.87 29.87
CA VAL A 590 -25.38 18.30 30.23
C VAL A 590 -24.94 19.12 29.02
N TYR A 591 -23.93 18.65 28.28
CA TYR A 591 -23.44 19.35 27.09
C TYR A 591 -24.39 19.28 25.89
N MET A 592 -25.31 18.31 25.84
CA MET A 592 -26.32 18.26 24.77
C MET A 592 -27.28 19.45 24.83
N ASN A 593 -27.60 19.94 26.03
CA ASN A 593 -28.68 20.90 26.20
C ASN A 593 -28.40 22.22 25.45
N ASP A 594 -27.21 22.77 25.67
CA ASP A 594 -26.76 24.00 25.00
C ASP A 594 -26.65 23.84 23.48
N TYR A 595 -26.22 22.66 23.00
CA TYR A 595 -26.19 22.35 21.57
C TYR A 595 -27.59 22.30 20.96
N ILE A 596 -28.55 21.63 21.61
CA ILE A 596 -29.90 21.42 21.08
C ILE A 596 -30.65 22.75 20.97
N GLU A 597 -30.49 23.63 21.96
CA GLU A 597 -31.11 24.96 21.95
C GLU A 597 -30.64 25.79 20.75
N LYS A 598 -29.32 25.86 20.53
CA LYS A 598 -28.76 26.57 19.38
C LYS A 598 -29.10 25.87 18.07
N PHE A 599 -29.05 24.54 18.02
CA PHE A 599 -29.47 23.77 16.84
C PHE A 599 -30.90 24.13 16.42
N ALA A 600 -31.84 24.24 17.36
CA ALA A 600 -33.22 24.62 17.07
C ALA A 600 -33.32 26.03 16.44
N ALA A 601 -32.55 26.99 16.96
CA ALA A 601 -32.48 28.34 16.39
C ALA A 601 -31.91 28.34 14.95
N PHE A 602 -30.91 27.49 14.67
CA PHE A 602 -30.37 27.34 13.31
C PHE A 602 -31.34 26.63 12.34
N ASP A 603 -32.11 25.67 12.85
CA ASP A 603 -33.14 24.94 12.09
C ASP A 603 -34.30 25.86 11.68
N GLU A 604 -34.73 26.73 12.59
CA GLU A 604 -35.72 27.77 12.32
C GLU A 604 -35.23 28.73 11.21
N MET A 605 -33.98 29.19 11.31
CA MET A 605 -33.34 29.98 10.25
C MET A 605 -33.32 29.24 8.90
N ASN A 606 -32.93 27.96 8.87
CA ASN A 606 -32.90 27.17 7.64
C ASN A 606 -34.30 27.04 7.02
N THR A 607 -35.32 26.85 7.85
CA THR A 607 -36.73 26.75 7.42
C THR A 607 -37.19 28.06 6.75
N LEU A 608 -36.84 29.21 7.33
CA LEU A 608 -37.15 30.52 6.74
C LEU A 608 -36.48 30.72 5.37
N VAL A 609 -35.24 30.24 5.22
CA VAL A 609 -34.50 30.30 3.94
C VAL A 609 -35.15 29.40 2.89
N GLU A 610 -35.58 28.19 3.25
CA GLU A 610 -36.27 27.27 2.33
C GLU A 610 -37.60 27.83 1.84
N ILE A 611 -38.35 28.54 2.68
CA ILE A 611 -39.59 29.25 2.28
C ILE A 611 -39.27 30.39 1.30
N SER A 612 -38.12 31.06 1.46
CA SER A 612 -37.66 32.12 0.55
C SER A 612 -37.22 31.57 -0.83
N GLU A 613 -36.60 30.39 -0.87
CA GLU A 613 -36.18 29.69 -2.11
C GLU A 613 -37.37 29.41 -3.04
N VAL A 614 -38.53 29.01 -2.51
CA VAL A 614 -39.76 28.73 -3.29
C VAL A 614 -40.28 30.00 -3.99
N ASN A 615 -39.98 31.18 -3.45
CA ASN A 615 -40.51 32.45 -3.93
C ASN A 615 -39.56 33.22 -4.87
N ASN A 616 -38.24 32.95 -4.85
CA ASN A 616 -37.25 33.67 -5.67
C ASN A 616 -36.04 32.79 -6.06
N GLY A 617 -36.02 32.31 -7.31
CA GLY A 617 -35.01 31.37 -7.82
C GLY A 617 -33.62 31.93 -8.15
N GLN A 618 -33.20 33.06 -7.58
CA GLN A 618 -31.93 33.73 -7.96
C GLN A 618 -30.72 33.47 -7.05
N ASN A 619 -30.85 32.71 -5.95
CA ASN A 619 -29.79 32.58 -4.93
C ASN A 619 -29.31 31.14 -4.63
N ALA A 620 -29.19 30.30 -5.66
CA ALA A 620 -28.88 28.87 -5.51
C ALA A 620 -27.57 28.56 -4.73
N ALA A 621 -26.53 29.38 -4.90
CA ALA A 621 -25.23 29.16 -4.24
C ALA A 621 -25.26 29.41 -2.72
N ASP A 622 -26.00 30.44 -2.29
CA ASP A 622 -26.16 30.76 -0.87
C ASP A 622 -27.01 29.71 -0.16
N ILE A 623 -28.08 29.24 -0.80
CA ILE A 623 -28.93 28.15 -0.31
C ILE A 623 -28.13 26.85 -0.17
N GLN A 624 -27.30 26.51 -1.17
CA GLN A 624 -26.47 25.30 -1.11
C GLN A 624 -25.47 25.34 0.05
N THR A 625 -24.90 26.51 0.35
CA THR A 625 -23.97 26.71 1.48
C THR A 625 -24.66 26.50 2.83
N ILE A 626 -25.89 26.99 2.97
CA ILE A 626 -26.71 26.82 4.16
C ILE A 626 -27.11 25.35 4.33
N ARG A 627 -27.60 24.70 3.28
CA ARG A 627 -27.99 23.28 3.27
C ARG A 627 -26.81 22.35 3.61
N TYR A 628 -25.63 22.62 3.06
CA TYR A 628 -24.41 21.87 3.39
C TYR A 628 -24.06 21.98 4.87
N THR A 629 -24.12 23.19 5.43
CA THR A 629 -23.83 23.42 6.85
C THR A 629 -24.89 22.81 7.75
N MET A 630 -26.17 22.91 7.39
CA MET A 630 -27.28 22.31 8.14
C MET A 630 -27.18 20.79 8.19
N ASN A 631 -26.82 20.13 7.08
CA ASN A 631 -26.57 18.70 7.05
C ASN A 631 -25.46 18.29 8.02
N ALA A 632 -24.39 19.09 8.14
CA ALA A 632 -23.31 18.83 9.10
C ALA A 632 -23.81 18.91 10.56
N PHE A 633 -24.68 19.87 10.90
CA PHE A 633 -25.35 19.96 12.20
C PHE A 633 -26.28 18.76 12.46
N ILE A 634 -27.05 18.31 11.46
CA ILE A 634 -27.91 17.13 11.56
C ILE A 634 -27.07 15.87 11.82
N ASP A 635 -25.97 15.70 11.10
CA ASP A 635 -25.08 14.56 11.26
C ASP A 635 -24.38 14.58 12.62
N TYR A 636 -23.98 15.76 13.10
CA TYR A 636 -23.46 15.92 14.46
C TYR A 636 -24.52 15.52 15.51
N LYS A 637 -25.78 15.96 15.36
CA LYS A 637 -26.90 15.59 16.24
C LYS A 637 -27.15 14.08 16.24
N LYS A 638 -27.19 13.44 15.07
CA LYS A 638 -27.37 11.97 14.95
C LYS A 638 -26.23 11.22 15.65
N ASN A 639 -24.99 11.64 15.41
CA ASN A 639 -23.81 11.06 16.06
C ASN A 639 -23.85 11.23 17.59
N LEU A 640 -24.34 12.37 18.07
CA LEU A 640 -24.56 12.67 19.49
C LEU A 640 -25.42 11.58 20.16
N TRP A 641 -26.61 11.33 19.62
CA TRP A 641 -27.55 10.31 20.10
C TRP A 641 -27.03 8.88 19.98
N MET A 642 -26.37 8.55 18.86
CA MET A 642 -25.79 7.21 18.67
C MET A 642 -24.74 6.88 19.73
N THR A 643 -23.96 7.87 20.16
CA THR A 643 -22.92 7.65 21.18
C THR A 643 -23.52 7.44 22.56
N VAL A 644 -24.54 8.22 22.94
CA VAL A 644 -25.27 7.98 24.19
C VAL A 644 -25.94 6.61 24.17
N GLY A 645 -26.56 6.22 23.05
CA GLY A 645 -27.12 4.88 22.86
C GLY A 645 -26.08 3.76 23.06
N SER A 646 -24.88 3.93 22.50
CA SER A 646 -23.77 2.98 22.66
C SER A 646 -23.25 2.91 24.11
N MET A 647 -23.21 4.05 24.82
CA MET A 647 -22.86 4.09 26.25
C MET A 647 -23.91 3.36 27.10
N CYS A 648 -25.20 3.61 26.86
CA CYS A 648 -26.30 2.94 27.55
C CYS A 648 -26.30 1.42 27.30
N ALA A 649 -26.01 0.99 26.07
CA ALA A 649 -25.90 -0.43 25.72
C ALA A 649 -24.74 -1.13 26.47
N SER A 650 -23.58 -0.47 26.58
CA SER A 650 -22.43 -1.00 27.36
C SER A 650 -22.69 -0.99 28.87
N LEU A 651 -23.40 0.02 29.39
CA LEU A 651 -23.84 0.07 30.80
C LEU A 651 -24.79 -1.09 31.12
N ALA A 652 -25.80 -1.32 30.28
CA ALA A 652 -26.79 -2.38 30.46
C ALA A 652 -26.17 -3.78 30.44
N THR A 653 -25.22 -4.03 29.54
CA THR A 653 -24.49 -5.31 29.50
C THR A 653 -23.58 -5.50 30.71
N THR A 654 -22.89 -4.45 31.15
CA THR A 654 -22.05 -4.47 32.36
C THR A 654 -22.88 -4.76 33.62
N ALA A 655 -24.03 -4.11 33.77
CA ALA A 655 -24.96 -4.36 34.87
C ALA A 655 -25.53 -5.80 34.85
N SER A 656 -25.83 -6.33 33.66
CA SER A 656 -26.29 -7.70 33.49
C SER A 656 -25.24 -8.73 33.89
N ILE A 657 -23.97 -8.51 33.53
CA ILE A 657 -22.84 -9.37 33.95
C ILE A 657 -22.70 -9.39 35.48
N LEU A 658 -22.81 -8.23 36.12
CA LEU A 658 -22.71 -8.10 37.58
C LEU A 658 -23.84 -8.84 38.31
N MET A 659 -25.10 -8.64 37.88
CA MET A 659 -26.29 -9.31 38.44
C MET A 659 -26.19 -10.84 38.36
N ILE A 660 -25.69 -11.37 37.23
CA ILE A 660 -25.47 -12.82 37.06
C ILE A 660 -24.33 -13.32 37.96
N SER A 661 -23.29 -12.52 38.16
CA SER A 661 -22.12 -12.88 38.97
C SER A 661 -22.37 -12.78 40.49
N THR A 662 -23.34 -11.99 40.94
CA THR A 662 -23.72 -11.86 42.36
C THR A 662 -24.69 -12.93 42.83
N ASN A 663 -25.57 -13.44 41.96
CA ASN A 663 -26.66 -14.33 42.38
C ASN A 663 -26.26 -15.79 42.65
N GLY A 664 -24.98 -16.18 42.55
CA GLY A 664 -24.45 -17.50 42.96
C GLY A 664 -24.94 -18.72 42.18
N ASN A 665 -26.10 -18.62 41.52
CA ASN A 665 -26.69 -19.65 40.68
C ASN A 665 -26.07 -19.63 39.27
N HIS A 666 -24.82 -20.07 39.19
CA HIS A 666 -24.14 -20.37 37.92
C HIS A 666 -24.85 -21.48 37.09
N THR A 667 -25.91 -22.08 37.62
CA THR A 667 -26.67 -23.18 37.02
C THR A 667 -27.75 -22.76 36.04
N LEU A 668 -28.18 -21.49 36.01
CA LEU A 668 -29.28 -21.04 35.12
C LEU A 668 -28.84 -20.27 33.86
N VAL A 669 -27.61 -19.73 33.81
CA VAL A 669 -27.12 -18.99 32.65
C VAL A 669 -26.10 -19.82 31.89
N ASN A 670 -26.52 -20.34 30.74
CA ASN A 670 -25.68 -21.12 29.84
C ASN A 670 -24.38 -20.36 29.50
N LYS A 671 -23.22 -21.04 29.54
CA LYS A 671 -21.91 -20.53 29.06
C LYS A 671 -21.99 -19.72 27.75
N PRO A 672 -22.72 -20.14 26.70
CA PRO A 672 -22.89 -19.33 25.48
C PRO A 672 -23.51 -17.95 25.73
N THR A 673 -24.48 -17.82 26.64
CA THR A 673 -25.14 -16.55 26.97
C THR A 673 -24.13 -15.56 27.58
N MET A 674 -23.26 -16.02 28.47
CA MET A 674 -22.21 -15.17 29.04
C MET A 674 -21.17 -14.72 28.02
N ILE A 675 -20.82 -15.58 27.06
CA ILE A 675 -19.93 -15.23 25.95
C ILE A 675 -20.60 -14.18 25.05
N LEU A 676 -21.88 -14.36 24.73
CA LEU A 676 -22.65 -13.43 23.91
C LEU A 676 -22.72 -12.03 24.52
N ILE A 677 -23.00 -11.93 25.83
CA ILE A 677 -23.05 -10.63 26.53
C ILE A 677 -21.69 -9.93 26.50
N ARG A 678 -20.57 -10.67 26.66
CA ARG A 678 -19.22 -10.10 26.58
C ARG A 678 -18.84 -9.64 25.16
N ILE A 679 -19.26 -10.36 24.14
CA ILE A 679 -19.05 -9.97 22.74
C ILE A 679 -19.82 -8.68 22.46
N PHE A 680 -21.09 -8.59 22.87
CA PHE A 680 -21.89 -7.39 22.68
C PHE A 680 -21.31 -6.18 23.40
N ASP A 681 -20.80 -6.36 24.62
CA ASP A 681 -20.13 -5.31 25.38
C ASP A 681 -18.84 -4.82 24.69
N LEU A 682 -18.01 -5.75 24.18
CA LEU A 682 -16.80 -5.40 23.43
C LEU A 682 -17.12 -4.64 22.13
N ILE A 683 -18.15 -5.08 21.39
CA ILE A 683 -18.62 -4.41 20.17
C ILE A 683 -19.13 -3.00 20.50
N SER A 684 -19.97 -2.87 21.54
CA SER A 684 -20.52 -1.58 21.98
C SER A 684 -19.40 -0.62 22.35
N PHE A 685 -18.35 -1.11 23.00
CA PHE A 685 -17.21 -0.28 23.41
C PHE A 685 -16.32 0.13 22.24
N ALA A 686 -16.05 -0.80 21.31
CA ALA A 686 -15.30 -0.50 20.10
C ALA A 686 -16.04 0.53 19.21
N PHE A 687 -17.37 0.46 19.15
CA PHE A 687 -18.19 1.36 18.37
C PHE A 687 -18.16 2.81 18.88
N ILE A 688 -18.01 3.03 20.19
CA ILE A 688 -17.85 4.37 20.80
C ILE A 688 -16.64 5.10 20.20
N GLY A 689 -15.51 4.42 20.01
CA GLY A 689 -14.32 5.03 19.41
C GLY A 689 -14.55 5.55 17.99
N CYS A 690 -15.23 4.75 17.16
CA CYS A 690 -15.61 5.15 15.80
C CYS A 690 -16.58 6.34 15.80
N LEU A 691 -17.57 6.34 16.70
CA LEU A 691 -18.54 7.42 16.81
C LEU A 691 -17.88 8.74 17.25
N LEU A 692 -16.95 8.71 18.21
CA LEU A 692 -16.21 9.89 18.63
C LEU A 692 -15.31 10.44 17.52
N PHE A 693 -14.69 9.59 16.70
CA PHE A 693 -13.92 10.03 15.53
C PHE A 693 -14.80 10.73 14.48
N ALA A 694 -15.93 10.12 14.13
CA ALA A 694 -16.90 10.73 13.21
C ALA A 694 -17.40 12.10 13.74
N ARG A 695 -17.53 12.23 15.06
CA ARG A 695 -17.92 13.49 15.72
C ARG A 695 -16.90 14.60 15.52
N VAL A 696 -15.59 14.31 15.62
CA VAL A 696 -14.53 15.29 15.34
C VAL A 696 -14.63 15.78 13.89
N SER A 697 -14.86 14.86 12.94
CA SER A 697 -15.03 15.23 11.53
C SER A 697 -16.19 16.19 11.32
N SER A 698 -17.37 15.91 11.90
CA SER A 698 -18.52 16.81 11.81
C SER A 698 -18.27 18.16 12.49
N ALA A 699 -17.62 18.18 13.65
CA ALA A 699 -17.27 19.42 14.35
C ALA A 699 -16.34 20.33 13.53
N VAL A 700 -15.37 19.75 12.81
CA VAL A 700 -14.46 20.50 11.93
C VAL A 700 -15.22 21.14 10.77
N ILE A 701 -16.16 20.41 10.15
CA ILE A 701 -16.98 20.94 9.05
C ILE A 701 -17.83 22.11 9.56
N ILE A 702 -18.53 21.93 10.68
CA ILE A 702 -19.37 22.99 11.28
C ILE A 702 -18.51 24.22 11.59
N HIS A 703 -17.32 24.04 12.19
CA HIS A 703 -16.41 25.14 12.50
C HIS A 703 -16.02 25.96 11.25
N GLN A 704 -15.79 25.29 10.12
CA GLN A 704 -15.36 25.93 8.88
C GLN A 704 -16.51 26.63 8.14
N THR A 705 -17.74 26.10 8.19
CA THR A 705 -18.82 26.59 7.32
C THR A 705 -19.86 27.47 8.00
N THR A 706 -19.99 27.42 9.34
CA THR A 706 -21.03 28.15 10.09
C THR A 706 -21.06 29.64 9.80
N GLN A 707 -19.89 30.31 9.80
CA GLN A 707 -19.83 31.75 9.56
C GLN A 707 -20.22 32.13 8.12
N HIS A 708 -19.93 31.26 7.15
CA HIS A 708 -20.34 31.47 5.76
C HIS A 708 -21.84 31.28 5.60
N ALA A 709 -22.40 30.23 6.20
CA ALA A 709 -23.84 29.96 6.19
C ALA A 709 -24.65 31.10 6.82
N LEU A 710 -24.23 31.63 7.97
CA LEU A 710 -24.92 32.76 8.62
C LEU A 710 -24.91 34.02 7.77
N LYS A 711 -23.77 34.34 7.13
CA LYS A 711 -23.68 35.48 6.20
C LYS A 711 -24.51 35.28 4.93
N SER A 712 -24.58 34.05 4.42
CA SER A 712 -25.45 33.71 3.30
C SER A 712 -26.92 33.83 3.69
N ALA A 713 -27.31 33.38 4.88
CA ALA A 713 -28.69 33.49 5.37
C ALA A 713 -29.12 34.96 5.57
N ASP A 714 -28.25 35.81 6.10
CA ASP A 714 -28.49 37.26 6.29
C ASP A 714 -28.78 38.00 4.98
N ARG A 715 -28.27 37.50 3.85
CA ARG A 715 -28.58 38.06 2.51
C ARG A 715 -29.94 37.64 1.96
N LEU A 716 -30.51 36.54 2.48
CA LEU A 716 -31.73 35.93 1.95
C LEU A 716 -32.97 36.27 2.76
N VAL A 717 -32.82 36.40 4.09
CA VAL A 717 -33.93 36.60 5.02
C VAL A 717 -33.49 37.51 6.18
N SER A 718 -34.42 38.27 6.76
CA SER A 718 -34.17 39.03 7.98
C SER A 718 -33.96 38.08 9.17
N LEU A 719 -32.80 38.17 9.81
CA LEU A 719 -32.42 37.31 10.93
C LEU A 719 -32.60 38.00 12.30
N ASN A 720 -33.47 39.01 12.39
CA ASN A 720 -33.69 39.77 13.62
C ASN A 720 -34.15 38.88 14.78
N ASP A 721 -35.02 37.91 14.52
CA ASP A 721 -35.53 37.00 15.55
C ASP A 721 -34.41 36.11 16.10
N LEU A 722 -33.58 35.54 15.21
CA LEU A 722 -32.40 34.76 15.58
C LEU A 722 -31.39 35.58 16.39
N ILE A 723 -31.11 36.82 15.95
CA ILE A 723 -30.18 37.75 16.60
C ILE A 723 -30.67 38.14 17.99
N ASN A 724 -31.97 38.43 18.13
CA ASN A 724 -32.58 38.79 19.40
C ASN A 724 -32.63 37.58 20.36
N GLN A 725 -32.99 36.40 19.87
CA GLN A 725 -33.07 35.17 20.66
C GLN A 725 -31.70 34.77 21.23
N LEU A 726 -30.65 34.86 20.41
CA LEU A 726 -29.28 34.46 20.81
C LEU A 726 -28.44 35.61 21.38
N SER A 727 -28.97 36.84 21.37
CA SER A 727 -28.25 38.06 21.79
C SER A 727 -26.87 38.18 21.14
N CYS A 728 -26.81 38.02 19.81
CA CYS A 728 -25.55 37.92 19.06
C CYS A 728 -25.55 38.77 17.78
N SER A 729 -24.40 38.91 17.13
CA SER A 729 -24.31 39.58 15.83
C SER A 729 -23.62 38.72 14.78
N ILE A 730 -24.06 38.81 13.52
CA ILE A 730 -23.45 38.09 12.40
C ILE A 730 -22.15 38.77 11.96
N SER A 731 -22.11 40.10 12.11
CA SER A 731 -20.93 40.94 11.87
C SER A 731 -20.31 41.39 13.19
N PRO A 732 -19.00 41.63 13.26
CA PRO A 732 -18.35 42.10 14.48
C PRO A 732 -18.95 43.43 14.96
N ARG A 733 -19.44 43.48 16.20
CA ARG A 733 -19.88 44.70 16.89
C ARG A 733 -19.30 44.70 18.30
N ASP A 734 -18.88 45.86 18.79
CA ASP A 734 -18.11 45.98 20.04
C ASP A 734 -18.86 45.52 21.31
N GLN A 735 -20.19 45.34 21.24
CA GLN A 735 -21.05 45.03 22.40
C GLN A 735 -21.75 43.66 22.33
N LEU A 736 -21.59 42.88 21.24
CA LEU A 736 -22.31 41.61 21.06
C LEU A 736 -21.37 40.49 20.55
N PRO A 737 -21.48 39.26 21.08
CA PRO A 737 -20.70 38.12 20.59
C PRO A 737 -21.12 37.72 19.17
N LEU A 738 -20.19 37.16 18.40
CA LEU A 738 -20.51 36.64 17.07
C LEU A 738 -21.41 35.40 17.17
N CYS A 739 -22.49 35.37 16.39
CA CYS A 739 -23.40 34.23 16.36
C CYS A 739 -22.67 32.92 16.01
N SER A 740 -21.74 32.94 15.05
CA SER A 740 -20.92 31.76 14.72
C SER A 740 -20.10 31.25 15.90
N HIS A 741 -19.57 32.14 16.75
CA HIS A 741 -18.85 31.71 17.94
C HIS A 741 -19.77 31.02 18.95
N LEU A 742 -21.03 31.46 19.09
CA LEU A 742 -22.00 30.80 19.97
C LEU A 742 -22.36 29.39 19.50
N PHE A 743 -22.57 29.21 18.19
CA PHE A 743 -22.81 27.91 17.57
C PHE A 743 -21.60 26.98 17.67
N ILE A 744 -20.39 27.49 17.45
CA ILE A 744 -19.16 26.69 17.57
C ILE A 744 -18.91 26.31 19.03
N ALA A 745 -19.17 27.22 19.98
CA ALA A 745 -18.98 26.98 21.40
C ALA A 745 -19.98 25.98 22.00
N SER A 746 -21.14 25.78 21.38
CA SER A 746 -22.12 24.79 21.83
C SER A 746 -21.80 23.36 21.43
N ILE A 747 -20.90 23.21 20.47
CA ILE A 747 -20.36 21.90 20.10
C ILE A 747 -19.41 21.47 21.20
N PHE A 748 -19.58 20.22 21.66
CA PHE A 748 -18.74 19.63 22.70
C PHE A 748 -17.24 19.86 22.39
N PRO A 749 -16.43 20.33 23.36
CA PRO A 749 -15.08 20.80 23.09
C PRO A 749 -14.25 19.74 22.35
N VAL A 750 -13.76 20.07 21.14
CA VAL A 750 -13.02 19.12 20.29
C VAL A 750 -11.84 18.50 21.04
N LYS A 751 -11.16 19.28 21.88
CA LYS A 751 -10.08 18.79 22.75
C LYS A 751 -10.55 17.72 23.73
N LEU A 752 -11.73 17.90 24.32
CA LEU A 752 -12.31 16.89 25.21
C LEU A 752 -12.70 15.62 24.44
N ILE A 753 -13.18 15.73 23.20
CA ILE A 753 -13.43 14.56 22.32
C ILE A 753 -12.15 13.79 22.04
N GLU A 754 -11.05 14.48 21.71
CA GLU A 754 -9.73 13.87 21.49
C GLU A 754 -9.28 13.05 22.71
N TYR A 755 -9.43 13.61 23.93
CA TYR A 755 -9.12 12.88 25.16
C TYR A 755 -10.02 11.66 25.37
N LEU A 756 -11.33 11.79 25.09
CA LEU A 756 -12.27 10.66 25.21
C LEU A 756 -11.96 9.54 24.21
N ILE A 757 -11.50 9.86 23.00
CA ILE A 757 -11.06 8.84 22.03
C ILE A 757 -9.88 8.03 22.60
N ILE A 758 -8.87 8.72 23.14
CA ILE A 758 -7.69 8.06 23.72
C ILE A 758 -8.11 7.19 24.90
N LEU A 759 -8.96 7.71 25.79
CA LEU A 759 -9.47 6.97 26.94
C LEU A 759 -10.27 5.72 26.52
N CYS A 760 -11.13 5.83 25.50
CA CYS A 760 -11.85 4.70 24.93
C CYS A 760 -10.91 3.67 24.30
N LEU A 761 -9.92 4.08 23.49
CA LEU A 761 -9.00 3.12 22.89
C LEU A 761 -8.17 2.37 23.95
N LEU A 762 -7.67 3.10 24.96
CA LEU A 762 -6.90 2.51 26.05
C LEU A 762 -7.75 1.53 26.89
N THR A 763 -8.98 1.93 27.22
CA THR A 763 -9.90 1.08 27.99
C THR A 763 -10.28 -0.17 27.19
N GLY A 764 -10.45 -0.06 25.87
CA GLY A 764 -10.78 -1.19 24.99
C GLY A 764 -9.61 -2.17 24.90
N ALA A 765 -8.38 -1.66 24.75
CA ALA A 765 -7.17 -2.46 24.80
C ALA A 765 -6.99 -3.16 26.15
N TYR A 766 -7.27 -2.47 27.25
CA TYR A 766 -7.20 -3.03 28.60
C TYR A 766 -8.23 -4.15 28.81
N ILE A 767 -9.49 -3.96 28.38
CA ILE A 767 -10.53 -4.99 28.44
C ILE A 767 -10.16 -6.19 27.57
N GLY A 768 -9.67 -5.95 26.34
CA GLY A 768 -9.22 -7.00 25.44
C GLY A 768 -8.07 -7.83 26.04
N LEU A 769 -7.10 -7.16 26.67
CA LEU A 769 -5.99 -7.81 27.36
C LEU A 769 -6.48 -8.61 28.57
N ALA A 770 -7.40 -8.08 29.37
CA ALA A 770 -7.98 -8.79 30.51
C ALA A 770 -8.74 -10.07 30.07
N TYR A 771 -9.52 -10.00 28.99
CA TYR A 771 -10.17 -11.18 28.42
C TYR A 771 -9.19 -12.18 27.82
N LEU A 772 -8.13 -11.71 27.17
CA LEU A 772 -7.07 -12.56 26.63
C LEU A 772 -6.34 -13.29 27.77
N ILE A 773 -5.96 -12.58 28.84
CA ILE A 773 -5.33 -13.18 30.02
C ILE A 773 -6.26 -14.21 30.66
N GLN A 774 -7.54 -13.89 30.84
CA GLN A 774 -8.52 -14.84 31.37
C GLN A 774 -8.66 -16.09 30.49
N TRP A 775 -8.67 -15.91 29.16
CA TRP A 775 -8.70 -17.01 28.20
C TRP A 775 -7.43 -17.86 28.28
N CYS A 776 -6.26 -17.22 28.34
CA CYS A 776 -4.96 -17.88 28.47
C CYS A 776 -4.85 -18.69 29.76
N ILE A 777 -5.26 -18.13 30.91
CA ILE A 777 -5.30 -18.85 32.19
C ILE A 777 -6.19 -20.09 32.05
N ARG A 778 -7.38 -19.95 31.45
CA ARG A 778 -8.32 -21.07 31.33
C ARG A 778 -7.86 -22.17 30.38
N HIS A 779 -7.15 -21.84 29.30
CA HIS A 779 -6.75 -22.79 28.26
C HIS A 779 -5.36 -23.39 28.46
N PHE A 780 -4.39 -22.61 28.95
CA PHE A 780 -3.01 -23.06 29.15
C PHE A 780 -2.73 -23.52 30.59
N PHE A 781 -3.55 -23.07 31.56
CA PHE A 781 -3.49 -23.50 32.95
C PHE A 781 -4.87 -24.02 33.40
N PRO A 782 -5.38 -25.11 32.79
CA PRO A 782 -6.62 -25.71 33.25
C PRO A 782 -6.48 -26.03 34.75
N PRO A 783 -7.50 -25.71 35.58
CA PRO A 783 -7.44 -25.97 37.00
C PRO A 783 -7.15 -27.46 37.21
N THR A 784 -6.05 -27.73 37.90
CA THR A 784 -5.62 -29.08 38.27
C THR A 784 -6.62 -29.62 39.28
N SER A 785 -7.64 -30.32 38.81
CA SER A 785 -8.50 -31.10 39.69
C SER A 785 -7.74 -32.36 40.13
N ARG A 786 -7.17 -32.32 41.33
CA ARG A 786 -7.06 -33.46 42.27
C ARG A 786 -6.93 -32.86 43.68
N GLN A 787 -7.98 -32.88 44.50
CA GLN A 787 -8.35 -34.02 45.36
C GLN A 787 -7.15 -34.65 46.07
N GLN A 788 -6.99 -34.28 47.34
CA GLN A 788 -6.64 -35.16 48.44
C GLN A 788 -7.20 -34.48 49.70
N ILE A 789 -8.30 -34.99 50.26
CA ILE A 789 -8.38 -35.49 51.64
C ILE A 789 -9.55 -36.49 51.68
N HIS A 790 -9.16 -37.76 51.83
CA HIS A 790 -9.80 -38.90 52.49
C HIS A 790 -11.27 -39.29 52.24
N ASP A 791 -11.37 -40.56 51.83
CA ASP A 791 -12.42 -41.52 52.20
C ASP A 791 -12.86 -41.40 53.67
N ASP A 792 -14.17 -41.36 53.88
CA ASP A 792 -14.84 -42.34 54.74
C ASP A 792 -16.27 -42.61 54.22
N SER A 793 -16.68 -43.86 54.37
CA SER A 793 -18.00 -44.47 54.12
C SER A 793 -18.43 -44.81 52.67
N SER A 794 -18.15 -46.09 52.34
CA SER A 794 -19.11 -47.12 51.90
C SER A 794 -19.83 -47.03 50.55
N ASP A 795 -19.62 -48.12 49.81
CA ASP A 795 -20.55 -48.84 48.94
C ASP A 795 -21.03 -48.19 47.64
N SER A 796 -20.56 -48.76 46.53
CA SER A 796 -21.40 -49.50 45.58
C SER A 796 -20.77 -49.50 44.18
N GLN A 797 -20.33 -50.69 43.75
CA GLN A 797 -20.58 -51.28 42.41
C GLN A 797 -20.14 -50.48 41.16
N LEU A 798 -19.57 -51.03 40.09
CA LEU A 798 -19.16 -52.36 39.65
C LEU A 798 -18.57 -52.08 38.24
N VAL A 799 -17.52 -52.81 37.86
CA VAL A 799 -17.36 -53.46 36.54
C VAL A 799 -17.07 -52.61 35.28
N ASP A 800 -15.86 -52.88 34.77
CA ASP A 800 -15.45 -53.11 33.38
C ASP A 800 -15.52 -51.94 32.36
N GLN A 801 -14.60 -51.81 31.40
CA GLN A 801 -13.94 -52.88 30.66
C GLN A 801 -12.66 -52.37 29.99
N LYS A 802 -11.58 -53.14 30.14
CA LYS A 802 -10.41 -53.15 29.24
C LYS A 802 -10.79 -53.83 27.93
N LEU A 803 -10.42 -53.22 26.79
CA LEU A 803 -9.93 -53.80 25.50
C LEU A 803 -10.12 -52.67 24.45
N LEU A 804 -9.19 -52.27 23.60
CA LEU A 804 -8.20 -53.03 22.85
C LEU A 804 -6.93 -52.18 22.64
N LEU A 805 -5.78 -52.81 22.88
CA LEU A 805 -4.46 -52.45 22.36
C LEU A 805 -4.17 -53.31 21.13
N ALA A 806 -3.75 -52.66 20.04
CA ALA A 806 -2.68 -53.10 19.16
C ALA A 806 -1.97 -51.84 18.65
#